data_AF-A0AAN9ISH3-F1
#
_entry.id   AF-A0AAN9ISH3-F1
#
_cell.length_a   1.000
_cell.length_b   1.000
_cell.length_c   1.000
_cell.angle_alpha   90.00
_cell.angle_beta   90.00
_cell.angle_gamma   90.00
#
_symmetry.space_group_name_H-M   'P 1'
#
loop_
_entity.id
_entity.type
_entity.pdbx_description
1 polymer ?
#
loop_
_entity_poly.entity_id
_entity_poly.type
_entity_poly.pdbx_seq_one_letter_code
_entity_poly.pdbx_strand_id
1 'polypeptide(L)'
;MVLKRKLNMSGKASTSKPNIGLSGSDGLSHAYVQYPPLRCNVPESSGLFYDDGNKLLLSPTADQVFSWKVGPFDPLIGPTTDSIREGPIIAIRYSLDTKVIAIQRSNHEIQFWDRETGEAFSHKCRPESECLLGFFWTDSQQCNIVLVKTSGLDLYAYSLESKSLQLVETKKLNVSWYVYTHESRLVLLASGMQCKTFHGFQISSADTVRLPRFEMAMAKSEANTKPVLAAEDVFIVTVYGRIYCLQVDRVAMLLHSYRLYRDAVIQQGSLPIYSNRIAVSVVDNVLLIHQVDAKVVILYDLFADSRAPISAPLPLLFRGLPKSSTSSQSSGRESESLNSNALSIHEAVTYANAWTFLVPDLVCDVANKLLWKFNLDLEAISASSSEVPSVLEFLQRRKLEANKAKQLCLGITRTLVLEHRPVSMVAKAINVLVTSFSHSIKTGSYLKGLKPEKRSASVEQNTGADVTAIGTDVTGKSVICESTTRVHSGSFHKASTVTGLDSEDEYLSANPIENSKEAQVGVKMNNENSPRTGAHGAYVMQSSLQSGQEEPQLTSAAISPDEIYSFIFSPVDEEMVGDPSYLVAIIIEFLHSANLEKIRVLPNLYVLIIQLLARNERYAELGLFVLNKILEPSKEVALQLLESGRQDAQTRKLGLDMLRQLGLHHDYVLLLVQDGYYLEALRYSRKYKVDTIRPSLFLEAAFVSNDSQHLAAVLRFFTDFLPGFKNTSEHNRYYRILNEMNSALTV
;
A
#
# COMPACT_ATOMS: atom_id res chain seq x y z
N MET A 1 26.41 -49.99 -10.20
CA MET A 1 25.99 -51.08 -9.30
C MET A 1 25.29 -50.49 -8.07
N VAL A 2 23.99 -50.80 -7.93
CA VAL A 2 23.32 -51.16 -6.65
C VAL A 2 23.01 -50.01 -5.68
N LEU A 3 21.77 -49.76 -5.23
CA LEU A 3 20.45 -50.30 -5.53
C LEU A 3 19.40 -49.29 -5.02
N LYS A 4 18.32 -49.11 -5.77
CA LYS A 4 17.06 -48.52 -5.29
C LYS A 4 16.44 -49.41 -4.20
N ARG A 5 15.92 -48.82 -3.12
CA ARG A 5 14.83 -49.42 -2.33
C ARG A 5 13.69 -48.42 -2.15
N LYS A 6 12.60 -48.70 -2.87
CA LYS A 6 11.25 -48.22 -2.57
C LYS A 6 10.77 -48.88 -1.28
N LEU A 7 10.17 -48.10 -0.39
CA LEU A 7 9.18 -48.59 0.55
C LEU A 7 7.93 -47.74 0.39
N ASN A 8 6.87 -48.37 -0.13
CA ASN A 8 5.50 -47.89 -0.04
C ASN A 8 4.96 -48.32 1.33
N MET A 9 4.46 -47.37 2.11
CA MET A 9 3.49 -47.63 3.19
C MET A 9 2.42 -46.55 3.13
N SER A 10 1.19 -46.99 2.89
CA SER A 10 -0.01 -46.17 2.77
C SER A 10 -0.51 -45.70 4.12
N GLY A 11 -0.74 -44.40 4.27
CA GLY A 11 -1.54 -43.82 5.34
C GLY A 11 -2.25 -42.59 4.78
N LYS A 12 -3.56 -42.69 4.57
CA LYS A 12 -4.40 -41.57 4.12
C LYS A 12 -4.48 -40.54 5.26
N ALA A 13 -4.00 -39.33 5.01
CA ALA A 13 -4.38 -38.14 5.77
C ALA A 13 -4.97 -37.13 4.78
N SER A 14 -6.26 -36.88 4.93
CA SER A 14 -7.02 -35.90 4.17
C SER A 14 -6.74 -34.50 4.71
N THR A 15 -5.90 -33.73 4.01
CA THR A 15 -5.77 -32.28 4.23
C THR A 15 -6.13 -31.58 2.93
N SER A 16 -7.30 -30.97 2.91
CA SER A 16 -7.80 -30.10 1.85
C SER A 16 -6.93 -28.85 1.74
N LYS A 17 -5.95 -28.87 0.82
CA LYS A 17 -5.29 -27.65 0.34
C LYS A 17 -6.24 -26.92 -0.63
N PRO A 18 -6.37 -25.59 -0.57
CA PRO A 18 -7.03 -24.87 -1.64
C PRO A 18 -6.11 -24.91 -2.85
N ASN A 19 -6.46 -25.74 -3.85
CA ASN A 19 -5.84 -25.69 -5.17
C ASN A 19 -6.22 -24.35 -5.81
N ILE A 20 -5.35 -23.35 -5.66
CA ILE A 20 -5.30 -22.21 -6.58
C ILE A 20 -4.83 -22.80 -7.92
N GLY A 21 -5.73 -22.79 -8.90
CA GLY A 21 -5.52 -23.44 -10.19
C GLY A 21 -4.33 -22.85 -10.94
N LEU A 22 -3.21 -23.57 -10.93
CA LEU A 22 -2.15 -23.44 -11.92
C LEU A 22 -2.71 -23.88 -13.28
N SER A 23 -3.34 -22.94 -13.98
CA SER A 23 -3.74 -23.11 -15.37
C SER A 23 -2.51 -23.08 -16.28
N GLY A 24 -1.91 -24.25 -16.49
CA GLY A 24 -1.31 -24.73 -17.74
C GLY A 24 -0.35 -23.83 -18.53
N SER A 25 0.96 -24.06 -18.34
CA SER A 25 2.03 -23.94 -19.35
C SER A 25 2.02 -22.67 -20.22
N ASP A 26 2.00 -21.49 -19.60
CA ASP A 26 2.53 -20.27 -20.23
C ASP A 26 3.94 -20.04 -19.70
N GLY A 27 4.88 -19.69 -20.58
CA GLY A 27 6.27 -19.41 -20.20
C GLY A 27 6.34 -18.35 -19.10
N LEU A 28 7.19 -18.57 -18.09
CA LEU A 28 7.47 -17.58 -17.06
C LEU A 28 7.90 -16.26 -17.73
N SER A 29 7.21 -15.17 -17.41
CA SER A 29 7.56 -13.83 -17.83
C SER A 29 7.20 -12.84 -16.75
N HIS A 30 8.03 -11.81 -16.59
CA HIS A 30 7.87 -10.78 -15.56
C HIS A 30 6.91 -9.65 -15.97
N ALA A 31 6.66 -9.49 -17.28
CA ALA A 31 5.77 -8.49 -17.82
C ALA A 31 4.89 -9.10 -18.91
N TYR A 32 3.63 -8.71 -18.95
CA TYR A 32 2.67 -9.27 -19.89
C TYR A 32 1.66 -8.24 -20.39
N VAL A 33 1.02 -8.60 -21.49
CA VAL A 33 -0.18 -7.93 -22.02
C VAL A 33 -1.35 -8.92 -21.97
N GLN A 34 -2.53 -8.44 -21.58
CA GLN A 34 -3.69 -9.27 -21.31
C GLN A 34 -4.69 -9.23 -22.48
N TYR A 35 -5.15 -10.40 -22.93
CA TYR A 35 -6.29 -10.52 -23.85
C TYR A 35 -7.62 -10.39 -23.08
N PRO A 36 -8.68 -9.80 -23.67
CA PRO A 36 -8.73 -9.20 -25.01
C PRO A 36 -8.06 -7.82 -25.10
N PRO A 37 -7.47 -7.46 -26.26
CA PRO A 37 -7.06 -6.08 -26.53
C PRO A 37 -8.28 -5.19 -26.74
N LEU A 38 -8.09 -3.88 -26.56
CA LEU A 38 -9.06 -2.91 -27.03
C LEU A 38 -8.96 -2.82 -28.56
N ARG A 39 -10.05 -3.12 -29.26
CA ARG A 39 -10.12 -3.10 -30.72
C ARG A 39 -10.55 -1.72 -31.20
N CYS A 40 -9.66 -1.03 -31.91
CA CYS A 40 -9.86 0.32 -32.42
C CYS A 40 -10.03 0.32 -33.94
N ASN A 41 -10.62 -0.75 -34.49
CA ASN A 41 -10.76 -0.92 -35.93
C ASN A 41 -11.90 -0.05 -36.46
N VAL A 42 -11.53 1.07 -37.08
CA VAL A 42 -12.44 1.96 -37.79
C VAL A 42 -12.05 1.96 -39.27
N PRO A 43 -12.99 1.61 -40.17
CA PRO A 43 -12.77 1.68 -41.62
C PRO A 43 -12.33 3.08 -42.02
N GLU A 44 -11.39 3.19 -42.96
CA GLU A 44 -10.94 4.47 -43.54
C GLU A 44 -10.31 5.47 -42.54
N SER A 45 -9.88 4.99 -41.37
CA SER A 45 -9.17 5.83 -40.40
C SER A 45 -7.82 6.34 -40.93
N SER A 46 -7.59 7.63 -40.74
CA SER A 46 -6.35 8.32 -41.15
C SER A 46 -5.14 8.03 -40.24
N GLY A 47 -5.37 7.48 -39.05
CA GLY A 47 -4.32 7.18 -38.08
C GLY A 47 -4.88 6.92 -36.67
N LEU A 48 -3.99 6.68 -35.72
CA LEU A 48 -4.32 6.64 -34.29
C LEU A 48 -3.51 7.72 -33.56
N PHE A 49 -4.19 8.53 -32.77
CA PHE A 49 -3.62 9.64 -32.02
C PHE A 49 -3.94 9.46 -30.54
N TYR A 50 -2.98 9.78 -29.67
CA TYR A 50 -3.16 9.66 -28.22
C TYR A 50 -3.24 11.05 -27.58
N ASP A 51 -4.38 11.32 -26.95
CA ASP A 51 -4.56 12.45 -26.04
C ASP A 51 -4.22 12.00 -24.63
N ASP A 52 -2.98 12.28 -24.23
CA ASP A 52 -2.43 11.90 -22.94
C ASP A 52 -3.05 12.66 -21.76
N GLY A 53 -3.69 13.81 -22.01
CA GLY A 53 -4.35 14.63 -21.00
C GLY A 53 -5.69 14.05 -20.58
N ASN A 54 -6.53 13.72 -21.56
CA ASN A 54 -7.83 13.10 -21.32
C ASN A 54 -7.78 11.55 -21.26
N LYS A 55 -6.59 10.97 -21.50
CA LYS A 55 -6.40 9.52 -21.66
C LYS A 55 -7.34 8.93 -22.72
N LEU A 56 -7.43 9.60 -23.87
CA LEU A 56 -8.25 9.18 -25.01
C LEU A 56 -7.35 8.68 -26.15
N LEU A 57 -7.72 7.56 -26.75
CA LEU A 57 -7.21 7.18 -28.06
C LEU A 57 -8.20 7.67 -29.12
N LEU A 58 -7.71 8.33 -30.16
CA LEU A 58 -8.49 8.99 -31.20
C LEU A 58 -8.18 8.36 -32.56
N SER A 59 -9.21 7.99 -33.30
CA SER A 59 -9.13 7.48 -34.67
C SER A 59 -10.01 8.35 -35.57
N PRO A 60 -9.43 9.36 -36.24
CA PRO A 60 -10.19 10.23 -37.13
C PRO A 60 -10.36 9.63 -38.53
N THR A 61 -11.57 9.74 -39.06
CA THR A 61 -11.92 9.53 -40.48
C THR A 61 -11.99 10.89 -41.20
N ALA A 62 -12.54 10.93 -42.42
CA ALA A 62 -12.70 12.18 -43.16
C ALA A 62 -13.58 13.20 -42.40
N ASP A 63 -14.69 12.76 -41.83
CA ASP A 63 -15.74 13.61 -41.26
C ASP A 63 -16.06 13.32 -39.78
N GLN A 64 -15.44 12.30 -39.18
CA GLN A 64 -15.73 11.87 -37.82
C GLN A 64 -14.45 11.55 -37.04
N VAL A 65 -14.56 11.60 -35.72
CA VAL A 65 -13.51 11.17 -34.79
C VAL A 65 -14.10 10.15 -33.85
N PHE A 66 -13.53 8.95 -33.87
CA PHE A 66 -13.84 7.91 -32.90
C PHE A 66 -12.87 8.02 -31.73
N SER A 67 -13.39 8.08 -30.51
CA SER A 67 -12.61 8.23 -29.29
C SER A 67 -12.89 7.08 -28.32
N TRP A 68 -11.85 6.51 -27.74
CA TRP A 68 -11.94 5.50 -26.67
C TRP A 68 -11.28 6.01 -25.41
N LYS A 69 -11.97 5.91 -24.29
CA LYS A 69 -11.39 6.21 -22.98
C LYS A 69 -10.51 5.05 -22.53
N VAL A 70 -9.25 5.34 -22.26
CA VAL A 70 -8.22 4.33 -21.96
C VAL A 70 -7.92 4.23 -20.45
N GLY A 71 -8.44 5.16 -19.65
CA GLY A 71 -8.32 5.16 -18.19
C GLY A 71 -9.69 5.25 -17.50
N PRO A 72 -10.13 4.26 -16.70
CA PRO A 72 -9.53 2.93 -16.51
C PRO A 72 -9.52 2.12 -17.81
N PHE A 73 -8.58 1.16 -17.94
CA PHE A 73 -8.46 0.35 -19.15
C PHE A 73 -9.53 -0.74 -19.17
N ASP A 74 -10.49 -0.60 -20.08
CA ASP A 74 -11.53 -1.58 -20.35
C ASP A 74 -11.47 -1.99 -21.83
N PRO A 75 -11.16 -3.26 -22.15
CA PRO A 75 -11.07 -3.72 -23.54
C PRO A 75 -12.43 -3.82 -24.24
N LEU A 76 -13.54 -3.77 -23.51
CA LEU A 76 -14.90 -3.85 -24.05
C LEU A 76 -15.55 -2.47 -24.26
N ILE A 77 -14.83 -1.38 -23.98
CA ILE A 77 -15.38 -0.03 -24.10
C ILE A 77 -15.68 0.32 -25.56
N GLY A 78 -16.89 0.83 -25.80
CA GLY A 78 -17.31 1.33 -27.12
C GLY A 78 -16.73 2.71 -27.44
N PRO A 79 -16.57 3.06 -28.73
CA PRO A 79 -16.15 4.40 -29.12
C PRO A 79 -17.25 5.44 -28.88
N THR A 80 -16.84 6.66 -28.56
CA THR A 80 -17.67 7.87 -28.72
C THR A 80 -17.33 8.52 -30.05
N THR A 81 -18.34 8.97 -30.79
CA THR A 81 -18.16 9.57 -32.12
C THR A 81 -18.53 11.04 -32.10
N ASP A 82 -17.64 11.87 -32.61
CA ASP A 82 -17.84 13.31 -32.79
C ASP A 82 -17.67 13.68 -34.27
N SER A 83 -18.54 14.53 -34.80
CA SER A 83 -18.42 15.02 -36.18
C SER A 83 -17.38 16.13 -36.28
N ILE A 84 -16.57 16.09 -37.34
CA ILE A 84 -15.54 17.09 -37.65
C ILE A 84 -15.63 17.50 -39.12
N ARG A 85 -15.03 18.64 -39.47
CA ARG A 85 -14.88 19.01 -40.88
C ARG A 85 -13.83 18.15 -41.58
N GLU A 86 -14.08 17.87 -42.84
CA GLU A 86 -13.11 17.25 -43.73
C GLU A 86 -11.83 18.08 -43.85
N GLY A 87 -10.70 17.37 -43.89
CA GLY A 87 -9.38 17.96 -44.10
C GLY A 87 -8.26 17.12 -43.51
N PRO A 88 -6.99 17.46 -43.83
CA PRO A 88 -5.82 16.79 -43.26
C PRO A 88 -5.78 16.94 -41.74
N ILE A 89 -5.29 15.91 -41.05
CA ILE A 89 -5.15 15.87 -39.59
C ILE A 89 -3.71 15.49 -39.27
N ILE A 90 -2.93 16.45 -38.78
CA ILE A 90 -1.54 16.23 -38.33
C ILE A 90 -1.52 15.85 -36.85
N ALA A 91 -2.34 16.53 -36.05
CA ALA A 91 -2.50 16.27 -34.63
C ALA A 91 -3.92 16.64 -34.21
N ILE A 92 -4.48 15.90 -33.25
CA ILE A 92 -5.81 16.13 -32.71
C ILE A 92 -5.79 15.88 -31.19
N ARG A 93 -6.36 16.81 -30.41
CA ARG A 93 -6.47 16.68 -28.95
C ARG A 93 -7.72 17.39 -28.45
N TYR A 94 -8.34 16.83 -27.42
CA TYR A 94 -9.51 17.42 -26.78
C TYR A 94 -9.06 18.39 -25.69
N SER A 95 -9.83 19.44 -25.45
CA SER A 95 -9.67 20.24 -24.25
C SER A 95 -9.87 19.38 -23.00
N LEU A 96 -9.35 19.79 -21.85
CA LEU A 96 -9.38 18.98 -20.63
C LEU A 96 -10.80 18.82 -20.04
N ASP A 97 -11.71 19.74 -20.38
CA ASP A 97 -13.15 19.62 -20.11
C ASP A 97 -13.90 18.86 -21.22
N THR A 98 -13.16 18.39 -22.24
CA THR A 98 -13.63 17.69 -23.43
C THR A 98 -14.63 18.47 -24.29
N LYS A 99 -14.84 19.77 -24.08
CA LYS A 99 -15.84 20.56 -24.84
C LYS A 99 -15.37 20.95 -26.24
N VAL A 100 -14.06 21.07 -26.43
CA VAL A 100 -13.45 21.57 -27.67
C VAL A 100 -12.49 20.54 -28.22
N ILE A 101 -12.55 20.31 -29.53
CA ILE A 101 -11.59 19.48 -30.26
C ILE A 101 -10.65 20.42 -31.03
N ALA A 102 -9.37 20.42 -30.67
CA ALA A 102 -8.36 21.14 -31.43
C ALA A 102 -7.70 20.19 -32.44
N ILE A 103 -7.59 20.65 -33.68
CA ILE A 103 -7.07 19.88 -34.82
C ILE A 103 -6.03 20.73 -35.55
N GLN A 104 -4.80 20.25 -35.60
CA GLN A 104 -3.76 20.84 -36.43
C GLN A 104 -3.97 20.38 -37.88
N ARG A 105 -4.37 21.31 -38.74
CA ARG A 105 -4.66 21.05 -40.17
C ARG A 105 -3.42 21.22 -41.05
N SER A 106 -2.52 22.11 -40.66
CA SER A 106 -1.26 22.35 -41.37
C SER A 106 -0.17 22.78 -40.40
N ASN A 107 1.05 23.02 -40.91
CA ASN A 107 2.15 23.59 -40.13
C ASN A 107 1.93 25.06 -39.73
N HIS A 108 0.80 25.67 -40.08
CA HIS A 108 0.50 27.07 -39.73
C HIS A 108 -0.95 27.28 -39.25
N GLU A 109 -1.78 26.24 -39.18
CA GLU A 109 -3.21 26.35 -38.89
C GLU A 109 -3.68 25.31 -37.88
N ILE A 110 -4.38 25.79 -36.86
CA ILE A 110 -5.11 24.98 -35.88
C ILE A 110 -6.58 25.37 -35.94
N GLN A 111 -7.43 24.37 -36.10
CA GLN A 111 -8.88 24.51 -36.03
C GLN A 111 -9.38 24.04 -34.67
N PHE A 112 -10.26 24.82 -34.06
CA PHE A 112 -10.97 24.52 -32.84
C PHE A 112 -12.42 24.24 -33.18
N TRP A 113 -12.91 23.08 -32.76
CA TRP A 113 -14.27 22.63 -33.00
C TRP A 113 -15.01 22.55 -31.66
N ASP A 114 -16.09 23.29 -31.53
CA ASP A 114 -16.95 23.24 -30.36
C ASP A 114 -17.94 22.08 -30.50
N ARG A 115 -17.93 21.15 -29.53
CA ARG A 115 -18.81 19.97 -29.54
C ARG A 115 -20.26 20.30 -29.20
N GLU A 116 -20.50 21.37 -28.45
CA GLU A 116 -21.87 21.76 -28.05
C GLU A 116 -22.58 22.50 -29.19
N THR A 117 -21.89 23.41 -29.87
CA THR A 117 -22.47 24.24 -30.93
C THR A 117 -22.25 23.69 -32.34
N GLY A 118 -21.26 22.80 -32.55
CA GLY A 118 -20.87 22.31 -33.87
C GLY A 118 -20.19 23.37 -34.75
N GLU A 119 -19.73 24.47 -34.16
CA GLU A 119 -19.07 25.55 -34.88
C GLU A 119 -17.54 25.40 -34.86
N ALA A 120 -16.90 25.86 -35.94
CA ALA A 120 -15.45 25.80 -36.11
C ALA A 120 -14.83 27.19 -36.11
N PHE A 121 -13.81 27.39 -35.26
CA PHE A 121 -12.93 28.55 -35.28
C PHE A 121 -11.55 28.13 -35.78
N SER A 122 -10.94 28.88 -36.71
CA SER A 122 -9.58 28.60 -37.19
C SER A 122 -8.62 29.69 -36.77
N HIS A 123 -7.49 29.28 -36.20
CA HIS A 123 -6.36 30.14 -35.86
C HIS A 123 -5.20 29.87 -36.81
N LYS A 124 -4.79 30.91 -37.54
CA LYS A 124 -3.63 30.88 -38.44
C LYS A 124 -2.45 31.63 -37.82
N CYS A 125 -1.30 30.98 -37.76
CA CYS A 125 -0.03 31.60 -37.35
C CYS A 125 0.44 32.60 -38.44
N ARG A 126 0.99 33.76 -38.04
CA ARG A 126 1.54 34.81 -38.95
C ARG A 126 2.93 34.40 -39.53
N PRO A 127 3.46 35.03 -40.61
CA PRO A 127 3.83 34.38 -41.87
C PRO A 127 5.19 33.63 -41.97
N GLU A 128 5.22 32.72 -42.95
CA GLU A 128 6.27 32.00 -43.73
C GLU A 128 7.53 31.40 -43.09
N SER A 129 8.11 31.98 -42.03
CA SER A 129 9.38 31.45 -41.45
C SER A 129 9.21 30.70 -40.13
N GLU A 130 8.02 30.78 -39.52
CA GLU A 130 7.67 30.06 -38.29
C GLU A 130 6.74 28.89 -38.60
N CYS A 131 7.14 27.68 -38.19
CA CYS A 131 6.34 26.47 -38.33
C CYS A 131 5.81 26.03 -36.96
N LEU A 132 4.54 25.65 -36.93
CA LEU A 132 3.90 24.99 -35.80
C LEU A 132 4.40 23.54 -35.73
N LEU A 133 5.09 23.22 -34.63
CA LEU A 133 5.56 21.87 -34.32
C LEU A 133 4.44 21.04 -33.67
N GLY A 134 3.56 21.69 -32.92
CA GLY A 134 2.36 21.07 -32.36
C GLY A 134 1.76 21.89 -31.23
N PHE A 135 0.85 21.29 -30.47
CA PHE A 135 0.12 21.98 -29.41
C PHE A 135 -0.32 20.99 -28.32
N PHE A 136 -0.64 21.53 -27.14
CA PHE A 136 -1.22 20.75 -26.05
C PHE A 136 -2.07 21.63 -25.14
N TRP A 137 -3.05 21.01 -24.47
CA TRP A 137 -3.89 21.66 -23.48
C TRP A 137 -3.24 21.61 -22.09
N THR A 138 -3.50 22.65 -21.30
CA THR A 138 -2.99 22.83 -19.94
C THR A 138 -4.15 23.17 -19.01
N ASP A 139 -4.01 22.81 -17.74
CA ASP A 139 -4.98 23.15 -16.69
C ASP A 139 -4.57 24.39 -15.89
N SER A 140 -3.67 25.20 -16.46
CA SER A 140 -3.29 26.50 -15.92
C SER A 140 -4.48 27.46 -15.94
N GLN A 141 -4.67 28.19 -14.85
CA GLN A 141 -5.72 29.23 -14.78
C GLN A 141 -5.46 30.40 -15.74
N GLN A 142 -4.21 30.60 -16.16
CA GLN A 142 -3.81 31.72 -17.00
C GLN A 142 -3.83 31.36 -18.49
N CYS A 143 -3.55 30.10 -18.84
CA CYS A 143 -3.53 29.63 -20.22
C CYS A 143 -4.12 28.23 -20.32
N ASN A 144 -5.00 28.03 -21.29
CA ASN A 144 -5.66 26.74 -21.51
C ASN A 144 -4.97 25.94 -22.60
N ILE A 145 -4.32 26.61 -23.56
CA ILE A 145 -3.63 25.96 -24.67
C ILE A 145 -2.26 26.58 -24.93
N VAL A 146 -1.30 25.73 -25.26
CA VAL A 146 0.06 26.12 -25.60
C VAL A 146 0.37 25.67 -27.02
N LEU A 147 0.85 26.61 -27.84
CA LEU A 147 1.32 26.34 -29.20
C LEU A 147 2.85 26.30 -29.21
N VAL A 148 3.40 25.20 -29.73
CA VAL A 148 4.85 25.00 -29.87
C VAL A 148 5.25 25.31 -31.30
N LYS A 149 6.09 26.33 -31.47
CA LYS A 149 6.59 26.79 -32.77
C LYS A 149 8.10 26.62 -32.85
N THR A 150 8.66 26.69 -34.04
CA THR A 150 10.13 26.75 -34.25
C THR A 150 10.77 27.98 -33.58
N SER A 151 10.00 29.06 -33.36
CA SER A 151 10.40 30.30 -32.69
C SER A 151 10.17 30.31 -31.17
N GLY A 152 9.57 29.26 -30.59
CA GLY A 152 9.38 29.12 -29.14
C GLY A 152 8.00 28.62 -28.74
N LEU A 153 7.51 29.08 -27.58
CA LEU A 153 6.18 28.75 -27.05
C LEU A 153 5.29 29.99 -27.05
N ASP A 154 4.05 29.84 -27.50
CA ASP A 154 2.99 30.82 -27.28
C ASP A 154 1.93 30.21 -26.37
N LEU A 155 1.66 30.87 -25.24
CA LEU A 155 0.65 30.48 -24.26
C LEU A 155 -0.62 31.31 -24.54
N TYR A 156 -1.73 30.64 -24.76
CA TYR A 156 -3.00 31.27 -25.09
C TYR A 156 -4.10 30.93 -24.09
N ALA A 157 -4.98 31.89 -23.86
CA ALA A 157 -6.28 31.70 -23.23
C ALA A 157 -7.32 31.54 -24.34
N TYR A 158 -7.96 30.38 -24.39
CA TYR A 158 -9.05 30.11 -25.34
C TYR A 158 -10.38 30.38 -24.64
N SER A 159 -11.13 31.36 -25.14
CA SER A 159 -12.48 31.65 -24.66
C SER A 159 -13.50 31.00 -25.58
N LEU A 160 -14.30 30.08 -25.02
CA LEU A 160 -15.37 29.41 -25.74
C LEU A 160 -16.48 30.40 -26.15
N GLU A 161 -16.84 31.33 -25.25
CA GLU A 161 -17.92 32.31 -25.47
C GLU A 161 -17.60 33.27 -26.62
N SER A 162 -16.38 33.81 -26.64
CA SER A 162 -15.95 34.78 -27.65
C SER A 162 -15.29 34.14 -28.88
N LYS A 163 -15.14 32.80 -28.88
CA LYS A 163 -14.45 32.02 -29.93
C LYS A 163 -13.15 32.68 -30.38
N SER A 164 -12.38 33.15 -29.41
CA SER A 164 -11.18 33.95 -29.67
C SER A 164 -10.01 33.38 -28.88
N LEU A 165 -8.85 33.36 -29.52
CA LEU A 165 -7.59 32.97 -28.92
C LEU A 165 -6.83 34.22 -28.46
N GLN A 166 -6.70 34.44 -27.16
CA GLN A 166 -5.97 35.58 -26.59
C GLN A 166 -4.55 35.16 -26.22
N LEU A 167 -3.54 35.85 -26.75
CA LEU A 167 -2.14 35.58 -26.43
C LEU A 167 -1.83 36.13 -25.03
N VAL A 168 -1.43 35.25 -24.12
CA VAL A 168 -1.10 35.58 -22.74
C VAL A 168 0.40 35.84 -22.62
N GLU A 169 1.22 34.93 -23.13
CA GLU A 169 2.67 35.04 -23.04
C GLU A 169 3.37 34.35 -24.21
N THR A 170 4.49 34.90 -24.69
CA THR A 170 5.38 34.26 -25.66
C THR A 170 6.77 34.05 -25.06
N LYS A 171 7.26 32.82 -25.07
CA LYS A 171 8.63 32.44 -24.70
C LYS A 171 9.45 32.19 -25.97
N LYS A 172 10.25 33.17 -26.39
CA LYS A 172 11.07 33.08 -27.62
C LYS A 172 12.29 32.19 -27.44
N LEU A 173 12.39 31.11 -28.22
CA LEU A 173 13.48 30.14 -28.21
C LEU A 173 13.58 29.47 -29.59
N ASN A 174 14.78 29.13 -30.07
CA ASN A 174 14.89 28.30 -31.27
C ASN A 174 14.61 26.84 -30.90
N VAL A 175 13.53 26.27 -31.44
CA VAL A 175 13.07 24.91 -31.13
C VAL A 175 13.17 24.04 -32.38
N SER A 176 13.87 22.92 -32.26
CA SER A 176 13.98 21.92 -33.33
C SER A 176 12.88 20.86 -33.23
N TRP A 177 12.58 20.41 -32.01
CA TRP A 177 11.48 19.50 -31.69
C TRP A 177 11.15 19.61 -30.20
N TYR A 178 10.01 19.05 -29.78
CA TYR A 178 9.59 19.06 -28.38
C TYR A 178 9.05 17.70 -27.94
N VAL A 179 9.06 17.46 -26.64
CA VAL A 179 8.38 16.34 -25.98
C VAL A 179 7.57 16.90 -24.82
N TYR A 180 6.33 16.45 -24.68
CA TYR A 180 5.41 16.87 -23.62
C TYR A 180 4.69 15.65 -23.05
N THR A 181 4.51 15.63 -21.73
CA THR A 181 3.59 14.68 -21.08
C THR A 181 2.69 15.42 -20.08
N HIS A 182 1.38 15.17 -20.17
CA HIS A 182 0.39 15.77 -19.28
C HIS A 182 0.53 15.28 -17.84
N GLU A 183 1.03 14.06 -17.63
CA GLU A 183 1.26 13.50 -16.30
C GLU A 183 2.28 14.31 -15.48
N SER A 184 3.38 14.74 -16.11
CA SER A 184 4.41 15.56 -15.48
C SER A 184 4.15 17.07 -15.61
N ARG A 185 3.24 17.43 -16.53
CA ARG A 185 2.94 18.80 -16.98
C ARG A 185 4.18 19.55 -17.46
N LEU A 186 5.12 18.79 -18.01
CA LEU A 186 6.42 19.28 -18.43
C LEU A 186 6.52 19.19 -19.95
N VAL A 187 6.91 20.31 -20.56
CA VAL A 187 7.40 20.34 -21.93
C VAL A 187 8.92 20.52 -21.94
N LEU A 188 9.62 19.72 -22.73
CA LEU A 188 11.05 19.85 -23.01
C LEU A 188 11.22 20.28 -24.48
N LEU A 189 11.97 21.36 -24.68
CA LEU A 189 12.28 21.92 -25.99
C LEU A 189 13.74 21.65 -26.33
N ALA A 190 13.98 20.90 -27.40
CA ALA A 190 15.31 20.66 -27.91
C ALA A 190 15.75 21.81 -28.83
N SER A 191 17.01 22.22 -28.70
CA SER A 191 17.57 23.34 -29.42
C SER A 191 19.03 23.11 -29.85
N GLY A 192 19.46 23.87 -30.84
CA GLY A 192 20.82 23.79 -31.42
C GLY A 192 20.95 22.75 -32.52
N MET A 193 22.03 22.82 -33.31
CA MET A 193 22.22 21.97 -34.50
C MET A 193 22.24 20.46 -34.22
N GLN A 194 22.58 20.06 -33.00
CA GLN A 194 22.60 18.66 -32.56
C GLN A 194 21.41 18.28 -31.67
N CYS A 195 20.52 19.23 -31.38
CA CYS A 195 19.36 19.04 -30.50
C CYS A 195 19.71 18.55 -29.08
N LYS A 196 20.90 18.89 -28.56
CA LYS A 196 21.38 18.44 -27.23
C LYS A 196 21.10 19.41 -26.10
N THR A 197 20.83 20.68 -26.42
CA THR A 197 20.50 21.70 -25.43
C THR A 197 18.99 21.70 -25.19
N PHE A 198 18.58 21.52 -23.93
CA PHE A 198 17.18 21.49 -23.54
C PHE A 198 16.78 22.69 -22.70
N HIS A 199 15.57 23.17 -22.98
CA HIS A 199 14.85 24.13 -22.16
C HIS A 199 13.54 23.49 -21.73
N GLY A 200 13.32 23.36 -20.42
CA GLY A 200 12.10 22.78 -19.88
C GLY A 200 11.17 23.83 -19.27
N PHE A 201 9.87 23.65 -19.46
CA PHE A 201 8.83 24.45 -18.81
C PHE A 201 7.81 23.53 -18.16
N GLN A 202 7.68 23.60 -16.84
CA GLN A 202 6.64 22.90 -16.11
C GLN A 202 5.46 23.86 -15.92
N ILE A 203 4.32 23.52 -16.50
CA ILE A 203 3.11 24.36 -16.50
C ILE A 203 2.13 23.74 -15.52
N SER A 204 2.18 24.20 -14.27
CA SER A 204 1.23 23.78 -13.24
C SER A 204 -0.09 24.56 -13.35
N SER A 205 -1.09 24.19 -12.56
CA SER A 205 -2.37 24.92 -12.54
C SER A 205 -2.21 26.39 -12.11
N ALA A 206 -1.18 26.70 -11.31
CA ALA A 206 -1.00 28.02 -10.69
C ALA A 206 0.19 28.80 -11.28
N ASP A 207 1.28 28.12 -11.66
CA ASP A 207 2.52 28.73 -12.11
C ASP A 207 3.15 28.02 -13.30
N THR A 208 3.90 28.78 -14.11
CA THR A 208 4.77 28.23 -15.14
C THR A 208 6.22 28.39 -14.70
N VAL A 209 6.85 27.27 -14.33
CA VAL A 209 8.23 27.23 -13.86
C VAL A 209 9.15 26.85 -15.02
N ARG A 210 10.16 27.69 -15.27
CA ARG A 210 11.23 27.38 -16.22
C ARG A 210 12.32 26.59 -15.51
N LEU A 211 12.63 25.41 -16.03
CA LEU A 211 13.76 24.60 -15.57
C LEU A 211 15.09 25.24 -16.00
N PRO A 212 16.18 25.01 -15.24
CA PRO A 212 17.53 25.37 -15.68
C PRO A 212 17.81 24.78 -17.06
N ARG A 213 18.46 25.57 -17.93
CA ARG A 213 18.97 25.05 -19.20
C ARG A 213 20.01 23.97 -18.90
N PHE A 214 19.88 22.83 -19.56
CA PHE A 214 20.84 21.74 -19.44
C PHE A 214 21.19 21.17 -20.82
N GLU A 215 22.31 20.48 -20.90
CA GLU A 215 22.78 19.81 -22.12
C GLU A 215 22.96 18.33 -21.84
N MET A 216 22.48 17.51 -22.77
CA MET A 216 22.59 16.05 -22.68
C MET A 216 23.94 15.59 -23.24
N ALA A 217 24.66 14.81 -22.44
CA ALA A 217 25.91 14.19 -22.88
C ALA A 217 25.63 13.07 -23.89
N MET A 218 26.38 13.03 -24.98
CA MET A 218 26.33 11.96 -25.98
C MET A 218 27.75 11.48 -26.24
N ALA A 219 27.94 10.17 -26.35
CA ALA A 219 29.21 9.60 -26.76
C ALA A 219 29.58 10.08 -28.17
N LYS A 220 30.90 10.20 -28.39
CA LYS A 220 31.45 10.59 -29.70
C LYS A 220 31.42 9.37 -30.61
N SER A 221 30.87 9.52 -31.81
CA SER A 221 30.96 8.50 -32.85
C SER A 221 32.39 8.41 -33.40
N GLU A 222 32.81 7.21 -33.80
CA GLU A 222 34.12 6.97 -34.45
C GLU A 222 34.20 7.62 -35.84
N ALA A 223 33.06 7.78 -36.51
CA ALA A 223 32.96 8.62 -37.70
C ALA A 223 32.83 10.08 -37.23
N ASN A 224 33.60 11.02 -37.80
CA ASN A 224 33.59 12.46 -37.48
C ASN A 224 32.22 13.19 -37.63
N THR A 225 31.12 12.46 -37.82
CA THR A 225 29.74 12.93 -37.75
C THR A 225 29.30 13.05 -36.28
N LYS A 226 29.00 14.28 -35.85
CA LYS A 226 28.46 14.52 -34.51
C LYS A 226 26.98 14.04 -34.50
N PRO A 227 26.58 13.10 -33.61
CA PRO A 227 25.22 12.59 -33.60
C PRO A 227 24.23 13.69 -33.23
N VAL A 228 23.10 13.73 -33.95
CA VAL A 228 21.94 14.60 -33.67
C VAL A 228 20.95 13.80 -32.85
N LEU A 229 20.50 14.35 -31.73
CA LEU A 229 19.54 13.70 -30.86
C LEU A 229 18.12 13.85 -31.44
N ALA A 230 17.43 12.73 -31.63
CA ALA A 230 16.06 12.69 -32.13
C ALA A 230 15.04 12.76 -30.98
N ALA A 231 13.81 13.20 -31.29
CA ALA A 231 12.73 13.25 -30.30
C ALA A 231 12.35 11.86 -29.76
N GLU A 232 12.48 10.82 -30.59
CA GLU A 232 12.21 9.42 -30.21
C GLU A 232 13.21 8.84 -29.20
N ASP A 233 14.38 9.46 -29.04
CA ASP A 233 15.42 9.03 -28.10
C ASP A 233 15.24 9.65 -26.70
N VAL A 234 14.20 10.48 -26.50
CA VAL A 234 13.98 11.20 -25.23
C VAL A 234 12.59 10.91 -24.68
N PHE A 235 12.54 10.45 -23.43
CA PHE A 235 11.30 10.10 -22.73
C PHE A 235 11.17 10.88 -21.42
N ILE A 236 9.99 11.42 -21.15
CA ILE A 236 9.64 12.01 -19.85
C ILE A 236 8.79 11.01 -19.09
N VAL A 237 9.25 10.55 -17.93
CA VAL A 237 8.54 9.57 -17.10
C VAL A 237 8.43 10.05 -15.66
N THR A 238 7.35 9.68 -14.99
CA THR A 238 7.16 9.94 -13.55
C THR A 238 7.23 8.63 -12.79
N VAL A 239 8.16 8.55 -11.83
CA VAL A 239 8.40 7.33 -11.04
C VAL A 239 8.54 7.72 -9.57
N TYR A 240 7.71 7.14 -8.70
CA TYR A 240 7.61 7.50 -7.27
C TYR A 240 7.39 9.00 -7.01
N GLY A 241 6.59 9.65 -7.87
CA GLY A 241 6.31 11.09 -7.78
C GLY A 241 7.49 11.99 -8.18
N ARG A 242 8.57 11.44 -8.72
CA ARG A 242 9.74 12.18 -9.23
C ARG A 242 9.71 12.16 -10.75
N ILE A 243 10.05 13.29 -11.37
CA ILE A 243 10.07 13.43 -12.83
C ILE A 243 11.48 13.13 -13.33
N TYR A 244 11.55 12.27 -14.34
CA TYR A 244 12.77 11.84 -14.99
C TYR A 244 12.71 12.13 -16.48
N CYS A 245 13.82 12.61 -17.02
CA CYS A 245 14.10 12.62 -18.44
C CYS A 245 15.08 11.50 -18.75
N LEU A 246 14.69 10.58 -19.63
CA LEU A 246 15.51 9.47 -20.06
C LEU A 246 16.01 9.75 -21.48
N GLN A 247 17.30 9.53 -21.69
CA GLN A 247 17.97 9.78 -22.97
C GLN A 247 18.64 8.49 -23.45
N VAL A 248 18.26 8.04 -24.63
CA VAL A 248 18.88 6.89 -25.29
C VAL A 248 20.17 7.35 -25.98
N ASP A 249 21.32 6.88 -25.50
CA ASP A 249 22.59 7.01 -26.20
C ASP A 249 22.95 5.67 -26.86
N ARG A 250 22.62 5.57 -28.16
CA ARG A 250 22.87 4.37 -28.97
C ARG A 250 24.35 4.14 -29.27
N VAL A 251 25.20 5.17 -29.13
CA VAL A 251 26.65 5.04 -29.33
C VAL A 251 27.27 4.45 -28.08
N ALA A 252 26.88 4.93 -26.90
CA ALA A 252 27.34 4.39 -25.63
C ALA A 252 26.66 3.05 -25.24
N MET A 253 25.55 2.72 -25.89
CA MET A 253 24.63 1.65 -25.46
C MET A 253 24.18 1.85 -24.01
N LEU A 254 23.81 3.10 -23.68
CA LEU A 254 23.31 3.48 -22.36
C LEU A 254 21.99 4.28 -22.45
N LEU A 255 21.12 4.08 -21.47
CA LEU A 255 19.98 4.94 -21.18
C LEU A 255 20.34 5.85 -19.99
N HIS A 256 20.64 7.11 -20.26
CA HIS A 256 20.94 8.10 -19.22
C HIS A 256 19.65 8.56 -18.53
N SER A 257 19.67 8.67 -17.21
CA SER A 257 18.57 9.22 -16.42
C SER A 257 18.94 10.57 -15.81
N TYR A 258 18.12 11.57 -16.10
CA TYR A 258 18.20 12.91 -15.52
C TYR A 258 16.98 13.16 -14.66
N ARG A 259 17.18 13.39 -13.37
CA ARG A 259 16.12 13.80 -12.46
C ARG A 259 15.92 15.29 -12.57
N LEU A 260 14.67 15.69 -12.80
CA LEU A 260 14.27 17.08 -12.99
C LEU A 260 13.67 17.63 -11.70
N TYR A 261 14.24 18.72 -11.20
CA TYR A 261 13.74 19.53 -10.08
C TYR A 261 13.42 20.92 -10.59
N ARG A 262 12.65 21.71 -9.83
CA ARG A 262 12.30 23.08 -10.20
C ARG A 262 13.53 23.97 -10.44
N ASP A 263 14.58 23.76 -9.67
CA ASP A 263 15.79 24.59 -9.61
C ASP A 263 17.07 23.89 -10.10
N ALA A 264 17.01 22.58 -10.35
CA ALA A 264 18.17 21.79 -10.76
C ALA A 264 17.80 20.63 -11.70
N VAL A 265 18.74 20.26 -12.57
CA VAL A 265 18.67 19.04 -13.37
C VAL A 265 19.90 18.20 -13.03
N ILE A 266 19.68 17.00 -12.50
CA ILE A 266 20.74 16.14 -11.96
C ILE A 266 20.75 14.81 -12.71
N GLN A 267 21.89 14.47 -13.32
CA GLN A 267 22.08 13.14 -13.91
C GLN A 267 22.25 12.10 -12.78
N GLN A 268 21.27 11.19 -12.61
CA GLN A 268 21.29 10.19 -11.54
C GLN A 268 22.06 8.92 -11.90
N GLY A 269 22.19 8.62 -13.20
CA GLY A 269 22.97 7.48 -13.66
C GLY A 269 22.66 7.08 -15.09
N SER A 270 23.09 5.87 -15.43
CA SER A 270 22.92 5.27 -16.75
C SER A 270 22.57 3.79 -16.58
N LEU A 271 21.66 3.30 -17.41
CA LEU A 271 21.26 1.89 -17.45
C LEU A 271 21.72 1.27 -18.77
N PRO A 272 22.22 0.02 -18.79
CA PRO A 272 22.66 -0.61 -20.03
C PRO A 272 21.48 -0.92 -20.95
N ILE A 273 21.69 -0.72 -22.24
CA ILE A 273 20.77 -1.11 -23.31
C ILE A 273 21.48 -2.07 -24.27
N TYR A 274 20.73 -2.94 -24.94
CA TYR A 274 21.29 -4.06 -25.71
C TYR A 274 20.71 -4.17 -27.13
N SER A 275 19.92 -3.19 -27.56
CA SER A 275 19.24 -3.12 -28.85
C SER A 275 19.27 -1.68 -29.35
N ASN A 276 19.23 -1.51 -30.67
CA ASN A 276 19.13 -0.19 -31.26
C ASN A 276 17.72 0.37 -31.15
N ARG A 277 16.68 -0.47 -31.25
CA ARG A 277 15.29 -0.05 -31.07
C ARG A 277 14.86 -0.29 -29.63
N ILE A 278 14.70 0.80 -28.90
CA ILE A 278 14.31 0.77 -27.50
C ILE A 278 13.02 1.54 -27.32
N ALA A 279 12.16 1.02 -26.46
CA ALA A 279 11.04 1.77 -25.93
C ALA A 279 11.02 1.70 -24.41
N VAL A 280 10.32 2.64 -23.79
CA VAL A 280 10.22 2.75 -22.34
C VAL A 280 8.77 2.79 -21.93
N SER A 281 8.44 2.03 -20.88
CA SER A 281 7.15 2.09 -20.20
C SER A 281 7.37 2.19 -18.69
N VAL A 282 6.38 2.70 -17.96
CA VAL A 282 6.35 2.71 -16.50
C VAL A 282 5.06 2.06 -16.02
N VAL A 283 5.19 0.98 -15.25
CA VAL A 283 4.04 0.29 -14.65
C VAL A 283 4.25 0.23 -13.16
N ASP A 284 3.31 0.78 -12.38
CA ASP A 284 3.36 0.79 -10.90
C ASP A 284 4.68 1.38 -10.33
N ASN A 285 5.26 2.41 -10.95
CA ASN A 285 6.59 2.94 -10.58
C ASN A 285 7.78 2.00 -10.88
N VAL A 286 7.60 0.96 -11.71
CA VAL A 286 8.71 0.17 -12.26
C VAL A 286 9.00 0.67 -13.66
N LEU A 287 10.27 0.91 -13.96
CA LEU A 287 10.72 1.26 -15.30
C LEU A 287 10.90 -0.03 -16.12
N LEU A 288 10.17 -0.14 -17.22
CA LEU A 288 10.28 -1.21 -18.21
C LEU A 288 11.09 -0.68 -19.39
N ILE A 289 12.24 -1.29 -19.65
CA ILE A 289 13.04 -1.03 -20.85
C ILE A 289 12.80 -2.16 -21.83
N HIS A 290 12.11 -1.85 -22.92
CA HIS A 290 11.79 -2.77 -23.99
C HIS A 290 12.93 -2.81 -25.00
N GLN A 291 13.65 -3.92 -25.06
CA GLN A 291 14.65 -4.21 -26.08
C GLN A 291 13.93 -4.80 -27.30
N VAL A 292 13.43 -3.95 -28.19
CA VAL A 292 12.46 -4.33 -29.25
C VAL A 292 13.06 -5.39 -30.18
N ASP A 293 14.33 -5.24 -30.58
CA ASP A 293 14.98 -6.21 -31.48
C ASP A 293 15.24 -7.57 -30.79
N ALA A 294 15.58 -7.54 -29.50
CA ALA A 294 15.81 -8.74 -28.70
C ALA A 294 14.50 -9.38 -28.21
N LYS A 295 13.36 -8.68 -28.36
CA LYS A 295 12.03 -9.06 -27.85
C LYS A 295 11.99 -9.32 -26.34
N VAL A 296 12.83 -8.62 -25.58
CA VAL A 296 13.01 -8.80 -24.13
C VAL A 296 12.67 -7.51 -23.38
N VAL A 297 12.11 -7.64 -22.17
CA VAL A 297 11.89 -6.53 -21.24
C VAL A 297 12.86 -6.62 -20.08
N ILE A 298 13.50 -5.50 -19.75
CA ILE A 298 14.33 -5.35 -18.55
C ILE A 298 13.59 -4.47 -17.55
N LEU A 299 13.51 -4.91 -16.29
CA LEU A 299 12.79 -4.22 -15.23
C LEU A 299 13.77 -3.53 -14.27
N TYR A 300 13.56 -2.25 -14.00
CA TYR A 300 14.34 -1.47 -13.05
C TYR A 300 13.47 -0.78 -12.01
N ASP A 301 13.89 -0.84 -10.74
CA ASP A 301 13.32 -0.04 -9.66
C ASP A 301 14.25 1.16 -9.43
N LEU A 302 13.83 2.37 -9.85
CA LEU A 302 14.64 3.58 -9.70
C LEU A 302 14.79 4.06 -8.26
N PHE A 303 14.03 3.49 -7.31
CA PHE A 303 14.20 3.80 -5.89
C PHE A 303 15.25 2.90 -5.23
N ALA A 304 15.54 1.72 -5.81
CA ALA A 304 16.59 0.87 -5.29
C ALA A 304 17.98 1.51 -5.52
N ASP A 305 18.86 1.41 -4.52
CA ASP A 305 20.24 1.91 -4.65
C ASP A 305 21.06 1.11 -5.68
N SER A 306 20.62 -0.11 -5.98
CA SER A 306 21.21 -0.96 -7.01
C SER A 306 20.75 -0.55 -8.40
N ARG A 307 21.71 -0.37 -9.32
CA ARG A 307 21.43 -0.22 -10.76
C ARG A 307 21.28 -1.56 -11.48
N ALA A 308 21.19 -2.67 -10.74
CA ALA A 308 20.92 -3.98 -11.31
C ALA A 308 19.43 -4.10 -11.68
N PRO A 309 19.09 -4.91 -12.69
CA PRO A 309 17.70 -5.23 -12.98
C PRO A 309 17.07 -6.00 -11.81
N ILE A 310 15.76 -5.83 -11.60
CA ILE A 310 15.00 -6.47 -10.50
C ILE A 310 15.03 -8.00 -10.65
N SER A 311 14.94 -8.47 -11.88
CA SER A 311 14.91 -9.89 -12.23
C SER A 311 15.56 -10.10 -13.59
N ALA A 312 15.80 -11.37 -13.95
CA ALA A 312 16.37 -11.71 -15.25
C ALA A 312 15.51 -11.12 -16.39
N PRO A 313 16.15 -10.55 -17.44
CA PRO A 313 15.42 -10.10 -18.63
C PRO A 313 14.69 -11.26 -19.30
N LEU A 314 13.37 -11.16 -19.43
CA LEU A 314 12.53 -12.19 -20.06
C LEU A 314 11.68 -11.59 -21.20
N PRO A 315 11.26 -12.40 -22.19
CA PRO A 315 10.35 -11.96 -23.23
C PRO A 315 9.01 -11.49 -22.69
N LEU A 316 8.38 -10.53 -23.35
CA LEU A 316 7.02 -10.11 -23.03
C LEU A 316 6.03 -11.26 -23.31
N LEU A 317 5.15 -11.57 -22.36
CA LEU A 317 4.14 -12.63 -22.52
C LEU A 317 2.78 -12.07 -22.96
N PHE A 318 2.09 -12.78 -23.86
CA PHE A 318 0.66 -12.59 -24.12
C PHE A 318 -0.16 -13.56 -23.26
N ARG A 319 -1.06 -13.05 -22.42
CA ARG A 319 -1.95 -13.87 -21.59
C ARG A 319 -3.35 -13.94 -22.15
N GLY A 320 -3.99 -15.10 -22.00
CA GLY A 320 -5.41 -15.28 -22.31
C GLY A 320 -5.74 -15.36 -23.80
N LEU A 321 -4.75 -15.62 -24.66
CA LEU A 321 -5.02 -15.91 -26.07
C LEU A 321 -5.89 -17.18 -26.17
N PRO A 322 -6.96 -17.17 -27.00
CA PRO A 322 -7.71 -18.38 -27.29
C PRO A 322 -6.76 -19.39 -27.92
N LYS A 323 -6.49 -20.51 -27.23
CA LYS A 323 -5.69 -21.61 -27.80
C LYS A 323 -6.44 -22.11 -29.04
N SER A 324 -5.89 -21.90 -30.24
CA SER A 324 -6.33 -22.64 -31.42
C SER A 324 -6.06 -24.11 -31.14
N SER A 325 -7.11 -24.91 -30.98
CA SER A 325 -7.04 -26.36 -30.78
C SER A 325 -6.29 -27.00 -31.94
N THR A 326 -4.97 -27.14 -31.79
CA THR A 326 -4.10 -27.91 -32.67
C THR A 326 -3.78 -29.22 -31.98
N SER A 327 -4.80 -30.09 -31.94
CA SER A 327 -4.59 -31.54 -31.88
C SER A 327 -5.20 -32.13 -33.15
N SER A 328 -4.36 -32.32 -34.16
CA SER A 328 -4.69 -33.06 -35.37
C SER A 328 -4.98 -34.53 -35.02
N GLN A 329 -6.17 -35.03 -35.36
CA GLN A 329 -6.35 -36.12 -36.34
C GLN A 329 -7.80 -36.66 -36.39
N SER A 330 -8.31 -36.69 -37.62
CA SER A 330 -9.13 -37.75 -38.23
C SER A 330 -10.65 -37.57 -38.42
N SER A 331 -11.00 -37.90 -39.68
CA SER A 331 -12.29 -38.23 -40.28
C SER A 331 -13.22 -37.05 -40.62
N GLY A 332 -13.40 -36.87 -41.93
CA GLY A 332 -14.21 -35.82 -42.49
C GLY A 332 -15.70 -36.11 -42.47
N ARG A 333 -16.44 -35.03 -42.73
CA ARG A 333 -17.54 -34.98 -43.69
C ARG A 333 -17.83 -33.52 -43.96
N GLU A 334 -18.06 -33.23 -45.23
CA GLU A 334 -18.44 -31.93 -45.77
C GLU A 334 -19.74 -31.45 -45.09
N SER A 335 -19.75 -30.20 -44.67
CA SER A 335 -20.96 -29.44 -44.35
C SER A 335 -20.63 -27.96 -44.51
N GLU A 336 -20.97 -27.41 -45.66
CA GLU A 336 -20.96 -25.97 -45.89
C GLU A 336 -21.89 -25.28 -44.87
N SER A 337 -21.35 -24.36 -44.08
CA SER A 337 -22.14 -23.28 -43.50
C SER A 337 -21.29 -22.01 -43.44
N LEU A 338 -21.76 -21.03 -44.21
CA LEU A 338 -21.25 -19.67 -44.31
C LEU A 338 -21.43 -18.96 -42.96
N ASN A 339 -20.33 -18.54 -42.35
CA ASN A 339 -20.26 -17.39 -41.45
C ASN A 339 -18.86 -16.79 -41.56
N SER A 340 -18.66 -16.02 -42.63
CA SER A 340 -17.56 -15.10 -42.81
C SER A 340 -17.65 -13.97 -41.77
N ASN A 341 -16.64 -13.87 -40.89
CA ASN A 341 -16.12 -12.66 -40.21
C ASN A 341 -15.44 -12.91 -38.85
N ALA A 342 -14.94 -14.11 -38.58
CA ALA A 342 -13.84 -14.26 -37.62
C ALA A 342 -12.52 -14.00 -38.37
N LEU A 343 -12.10 -12.74 -38.46
CA LEU A 343 -10.71 -12.41 -38.79
C LEU A 343 -9.83 -13.19 -37.80
N SER A 344 -9.18 -14.23 -38.29
CA SER A 344 -8.14 -14.96 -37.58
C SER A 344 -7.13 -13.94 -37.11
N ILE A 345 -7.04 -13.73 -35.80
CA ILE A 345 -5.90 -13.06 -35.18
C ILE A 345 -4.73 -14.02 -35.40
N HIS A 346 -4.15 -13.99 -36.60
CA HIS A 346 -2.90 -14.65 -36.93
C HIS A 346 -1.88 -14.12 -35.94
N GLU A 347 -1.41 -15.02 -35.07
CA GLU A 347 -0.34 -14.86 -34.07
C GLU A 347 -0.04 -13.39 -33.74
N ALA A 348 -0.62 -12.86 -32.66
CA ALA A 348 -0.23 -11.56 -32.15
C ALA A 348 1.28 -11.56 -31.86
N VAL A 349 2.08 -11.06 -32.82
CA VAL A 349 3.53 -11.05 -32.71
C VAL A 349 3.92 -9.95 -31.73
N THR A 350 4.57 -10.33 -30.63
CA THR A 350 5.16 -9.35 -29.71
C THR A 350 6.19 -8.52 -30.44
N TYR A 351 6.19 -7.20 -30.20
CA TYR A 351 7.14 -6.26 -30.82
C TYR A 351 7.06 -6.24 -32.34
N ALA A 352 5.86 -6.28 -32.91
CA ALA A 352 5.69 -6.03 -34.33
C ALA A 352 6.24 -4.63 -34.69
N ASN A 353 6.81 -4.47 -35.89
CA ASN A 353 7.42 -3.21 -36.32
C ASN A 353 6.45 -2.00 -36.30
N ALA A 354 5.14 -2.26 -36.31
CA ALA A 354 4.08 -1.25 -36.26
C ALA A 354 3.65 -0.85 -34.83
N TRP A 355 4.33 -1.36 -33.79
CA TRP A 355 4.02 -1.01 -32.41
C TRP A 355 4.53 0.39 -32.06
N THR A 356 3.62 1.22 -31.56
CA THR A 356 3.91 2.54 -31.01
C THR A 356 3.71 2.51 -29.50
N PHE A 357 4.74 2.83 -28.74
CA PHE A 357 4.71 2.85 -27.28
C PHE A 357 4.21 4.19 -26.79
N LEU A 358 3.23 4.15 -25.89
CA LEU A 358 2.59 5.32 -25.32
C LEU A 358 2.85 5.31 -23.81
N VAL A 359 3.77 6.18 -23.37
CA VAL A 359 4.11 6.34 -21.95
C VAL A 359 2.85 6.82 -21.20
N PRO A 360 2.52 6.23 -20.03
CA PRO A 360 3.36 5.33 -19.24
C PRO A 360 3.27 3.84 -19.62
N ASP A 361 2.11 3.26 -19.91
CA ASP A 361 1.92 1.81 -19.84
C ASP A 361 1.14 1.19 -21.02
N LEU A 362 1.03 1.89 -22.15
CA LEU A 362 0.22 1.48 -23.28
C LEU A 362 1.07 1.18 -24.51
N VAL A 363 0.62 0.23 -25.34
CA VAL A 363 1.19 -0.02 -26.66
C VAL A 363 0.10 -0.17 -27.71
N CYS A 364 0.26 0.58 -28.78
CA CYS A 364 -0.65 0.61 -29.90
C CYS A 364 -0.04 -0.15 -31.09
N ASP A 365 -0.70 -1.22 -31.52
CA ASP A 365 -0.40 -1.89 -32.78
C ASP A 365 -1.14 -1.17 -33.91
N VAL A 366 -0.44 -0.30 -34.62
CA VAL A 366 -1.02 0.56 -35.67
C VAL A 366 -1.48 -0.26 -36.88
N ALA A 367 -0.82 -1.38 -37.16
CA ALA A 367 -1.17 -2.25 -38.29
C ALA A 367 -2.47 -3.00 -38.03
N ASN A 368 -2.62 -3.57 -36.82
CA ASN A 368 -3.80 -4.35 -36.44
C ASN A 368 -4.91 -3.52 -35.77
N LYS A 369 -4.67 -2.23 -35.51
CA LYS A 369 -5.57 -1.31 -34.79
C LYS A 369 -5.96 -1.85 -33.41
N LEU A 370 -5.00 -2.41 -32.69
CA LEU A 370 -5.18 -2.98 -31.36
C LEU A 370 -4.42 -2.14 -30.34
N LEU A 371 -5.05 -1.91 -29.18
CA LEU A 371 -4.42 -1.27 -28.05
C LEU A 371 -4.28 -2.27 -26.89
N TRP A 372 -3.07 -2.33 -26.34
CA TRP A 372 -2.73 -3.19 -25.23
C TRP A 372 -2.20 -2.37 -24.06
N LYS A 373 -2.37 -2.91 -22.86
CA LYS A 373 -1.82 -2.36 -21.63
C LYS A 373 -0.79 -3.31 -21.03
N PHE A 374 0.37 -2.77 -20.67
CA PHE A 374 1.41 -3.52 -19.97
C PHE A 374 1.03 -3.74 -18.51
N ASN A 375 1.29 -4.96 -18.03
CA ASN A 375 1.10 -5.37 -16.65
C ASN A 375 2.35 -6.08 -16.15
N LEU A 376 2.56 -6.05 -14.84
CA LEU A 376 3.64 -6.78 -14.16
C LEU A 376 3.11 -8.08 -13.57
N ASP A 377 3.87 -9.15 -13.69
CA ASP A 377 3.58 -10.37 -12.94
C ASP A 377 4.42 -10.44 -11.67
N LEU A 378 3.82 -9.99 -10.56
CA LEU A 378 4.46 -10.03 -9.25
C LEU A 378 4.82 -11.45 -8.80
N GLU A 379 4.06 -12.46 -9.22
CA GLU A 379 4.30 -13.86 -8.83
C GLU A 379 5.55 -14.40 -9.53
N ALA A 380 5.63 -14.26 -10.86
CA ALA A 380 6.82 -14.65 -11.62
C ALA A 380 8.08 -13.89 -11.19
N ILE A 381 7.98 -12.57 -10.90
CA ILE A 381 9.09 -11.77 -10.38
C ILE A 381 9.55 -12.30 -9.02
N SER A 382 8.60 -12.61 -8.13
CA SER A 382 8.93 -13.14 -6.81
C SER A 382 9.57 -14.52 -6.85
N ALA A 383 9.18 -15.36 -7.81
CA ALA A 383 9.70 -16.72 -7.97
C ALA A 383 11.07 -16.77 -8.67
N SER A 384 11.46 -15.75 -9.43
CA SER A 384 12.69 -15.76 -10.23
C SER A 384 13.89 -15.13 -9.55
N SER A 385 13.69 -14.41 -8.45
CA SER A 385 14.76 -13.69 -7.76
C SER A 385 15.41 -14.53 -6.66
N SER A 386 16.74 -14.45 -6.59
CA SER A 386 17.55 -15.10 -5.55
C SER A 386 17.71 -14.25 -4.28
N GLU A 387 17.60 -12.92 -4.41
CA GLU A 387 17.83 -11.97 -3.32
C GLU A 387 16.51 -11.58 -2.65
N VAL A 388 16.10 -12.37 -1.66
CA VAL A 388 14.80 -12.19 -0.99
C VAL A 388 14.60 -10.78 -0.40
N PRO A 389 15.58 -10.16 0.31
CA PRO A 389 15.38 -8.82 0.86
C PRO A 389 15.00 -7.78 -0.20
N SER A 390 15.66 -7.81 -1.36
CA SER A 390 15.40 -6.88 -2.47
C SER A 390 14.01 -7.08 -3.07
N VAL A 391 13.54 -8.33 -3.18
CA VAL A 391 12.19 -8.65 -3.67
C VAL A 391 11.13 -8.19 -2.69
N LEU A 392 11.34 -8.41 -1.39
CA LEU A 392 10.41 -7.93 -0.37
C LEU A 392 10.32 -6.41 -0.40
N GLU A 393 11.45 -5.71 -0.50
CA GLU A 393 11.49 -4.26 -0.62
C GLU A 393 10.75 -3.76 -1.87
N PHE A 394 10.96 -4.44 -3.00
CA PHE A 394 10.23 -4.18 -4.24
C PHE A 394 8.71 -4.38 -4.09
N LEU A 395 8.28 -5.50 -3.50
CA LEU A 395 6.88 -5.85 -3.30
C LEU A 395 6.18 -4.90 -2.31
N GLN A 396 6.86 -4.46 -1.25
CA GLN A 396 6.33 -3.50 -0.27
C GLN A 396 6.04 -2.12 -0.87
N ARG A 397 6.58 -1.80 -2.06
CA ARG A 397 6.37 -0.53 -2.78
C ARG A 397 5.24 -0.58 -3.81
N ARG A 398 4.64 -1.74 -4.07
CA ARG A 398 3.60 -1.90 -5.11
C ARG A 398 2.28 -1.26 -4.68
N LYS A 399 1.60 -0.59 -5.62
CA LYS A 399 0.31 0.09 -5.37
C LYS A 399 -0.84 -0.48 -6.18
N LEU A 400 -0.60 -0.92 -7.43
CA LEU A 400 -1.66 -1.46 -8.28
C LEU A 400 -2.25 -2.78 -7.73
N GLU A 401 -1.38 -3.73 -7.35
CA GLU A 401 -1.78 -5.04 -6.79
C GLU A 401 -1.28 -5.22 -5.34
N ALA A 402 -1.51 -4.20 -4.49
CA ALA A 402 -0.93 -4.17 -3.14
C ALA A 402 -1.32 -5.38 -2.27
N ASN A 403 -2.56 -5.88 -2.39
CA ASN A 403 -3.01 -7.08 -1.65
C ASN A 403 -2.26 -8.34 -2.08
N LYS A 404 -2.04 -8.53 -3.39
CA LYS A 404 -1.27 -9.66 -3.93
C LYS A 404 0.20 -9.54 -3.50
N ALA A 405 0.78 -8.35 -3.57
CA ALA A 405 2.14 -8.08 -3.10
C ALA A 405 2.31 -8.40 -1.61
N LYS A 406 1.34 -8.03 -0.77
CA LYS A 406 1.28 -8.37 0.65
C LYS A 406 1.23 -9.89 0.88
N GLN A 407 0.36 -10.61 0.18
CA GLN A 407 0.27 -12.07 0.27
C GLN A 407 1.57 -12.76 -0.15
N LEU A 408 2.23 -12.29 -1.22
CA LEU A 408 3.53 -12.80 -1.66
C LEU A 408 4.61 -12.54 -0.60
N CYS A 409 4.68 -11.35 0.00
CA CYS A 409 5.65 -11.05 1.05
C CYS A 409 5.49 -11.98 2.27
N LEU A 410 4.25 -12.21 2.72
CA LEU A 410 3.94 -13.12 3.82
C LEU A 410 4.30 -14.57 3.45
N GLY A 411 3.94 -15.00 2.25
CA GLY A 411 4.24 -16.35 1.74
C GLY A 411 5.75 -16.62 1.64
N ILE A 412 6.52 -15.71 1.04
CA ILE A 412 7.98 -15.82 0.91
C ILE A 412 8.63 -15.92 2.29
N THR A 413 8.26 -15.02 3.21
CA THR A 413 8.84 -14.99 4.56
C THR A 413 8.49 -16.26 5.34
N ARG A 414 7.24 -16.73 5.27
CA ARG A 414 6.84 -18.00 5.87
C ARG A 414 7.62 -19.19 5.30
N THR A 415 7.78 -19.26 3.97
CA THR A 415 8.56 -20.33 3.34
C THR A 415 10.01 -20.30 3.78
N LEU A 416 10.64 -19.12 3.92
CA LEU A 416 12.01 -19.02 4.46
C LEU A 416 12.13 -19.61 5.87
N VAL A 417 11.13 -19.38 6.71
CA VAL A 417 11.10 -19.93 8.07
C VAL A 417 10.92 -21.45 8.02
N LEU A 418 9.92 -21.96 7.29
CA LEU A 418 9.63 -23.40 7.19
C LEU A 418 10.77 -24.19 6.54
N GLU A 419 11.50 -23.60 5.59
CA GLU A 419 12.70 -24.20 4.97
C GLU A 419 13.93 -24.20 5.89
N HIS A 420 13.83 -23.71 7.13
CA HIS A 420 14.93 -23.64 8.09
C HIS A 420 16.16 -22.90 7.54
N ARG A 421 15.94 -21.81 6.82
CA ARG A 421 17.03 -20.95 6.30
C ARG A 421 17.80 -20.31 7.47
N PRO A 422 19.07 -19.90 7.29
CA PRO A 422 19.84 -19.30 8.37
C PRO A 422 19.12 -18.10 9.02
N VAL A 423 19.14 -18.01 10.35
CA VAL A 423 18.44 -16.95 11.11
C VAL A 423 18.81 -15.55 10.60
N SER A 424 20.06 -15.31 10.23
CA SER A 424 20.52 -14.03 9.68
C SER A 424 19.86 -13.66 8.35
N MET A 425 19.48 -14.63 7.52
CA MET A 425 18.75 -14.40 6.27
C MET A 425 17.29 -14.05 6.54
N VAL A 426 16.65 -14.80 7.44
CA VAL A 426 15.26 -14.55 7.86
C VAL A 426 15.13 -13.20 8.57
N ALA A 427 16.06 -12.88 9.47
CA ALA A 427 16.11 -11.61 10.18
C ALA A 427 16.22 -10.41 9.22
N LYS A 428 17.05 -10.51 8.17
CA LYS A 428 17.12 -9.48 7.11
C LYS A 428 15.79 -9.32 6.37
N ALA A 429 15.14 -10.42 6.01
CA ALA A 429 13.85 -10.39 5.34
C ALA A 429 12.76 -9.73 6.21
N ILE A 430 12.68 -10.12 7.49
CA ILE A 430 11.77 -9.53 8.46
C ILE A 430 12.07 -8.04 8.67
N ASN A 431 13.34 -7.66 8.79
CA ASN A 431 13.74 -6.27 8.96
C ASN A 431 13.27 -5.39 7.80
N VAL A 432 13.28 -5.89 6.56
CA VAL A 432 12.71 -5.17 5.41
C VAL A 432 11.20 -4.93 5.58
N LEU A 433 10.44 -5.91 6.08
CA LEU A 433 9.00 -5.75 6.32
C LEU A 433 8.72 -4.72 7.42
N VAL A 434 9.45 -4.80 8.54
CA VAL A 434 9.29 -3.90 9.69
C VAL A 434 9.66 -2.46 9.33
N THR A 435 10.80 -2.26 8.64
CA THR A 435 11.23 -0.92 8.17
C THR A 435 10.26 -0.33 7.15
N SER A 436 9.75 -1.14 6.22
CA SER A 436 8.73 -0.72 5.24
C SER A 436 7.42 -0.31 5.91
N PHE A 437 6.99 -1.06 6.94
CA PHE A 437 5.81 -0.73 7.74
C PHE A 437 6.00 0.58 8.53
N SER A 438 7.14 0.76 9.20
CA SER A 438 7.53 2.01 9.88
C SER A 438 7.46 3.20 8.92
N HIS A 439 8.03 3.07 7.71
CA HIS A 439 7.98 4.10 6.69
C HIS A 439 6.54 4.40 6.22
N SER A 440 5.70 3.37 6.05
CA SER A 440 4.29 3.52 5.67
C SER A 440 3.46 4.25 6.73
N ILE A 441 3.74 4.02 8.02
CA ILE A 441 3.14 4.78 9.13
C ILE A 441 3.59 6.23 9.09
N LYS A 442 4.90 6.49 9.00
CA LYS A 442 5.49 7.84 8.98
C LYS A 442 4.95 8.67 7.80
N THR A 443 4.70 8.04 6.66
CA THR A 443 4.16 8.70 5.46
C THR A 443 2.62 8.77 5.42
N GLY A 444 1.92 8.20 6.41
CA GLY A 444 0.46 8.16 6.47
C GLY A 444 -0.22 7.31 5.40
N SER A 445 0.55 6.51 4.63
CA SER A 445 0.00 5.66 3.56
C SER A 445 -0.78 4.46 4.11
N TYR A 446 -0.42 3.97 5.30
CA TYR A 446 -1.12 2.86 5.96
C TYR A 446 -2.53 3.28 6.44
N LEU A 447 -2.65 4.47 7.04
CA LEU A 447 -3.90 4.97 7.62
C LEU A 447 -4.96 5.30 6.55
N LYS A 448 -4.53 5.64 5.32
CA LYS A 448 -5.46 5.86 4.19
C LYS A 448 -6.12 4.57 3.68
N GLY A 449 -5.54 3.40 3.98
CA GLY A 449 -6.11 2.08 3.64
C GLY A 449 -7.09 1.54 4.69
N LEU A 450 -7.08 2.06 5.93
CA LEU A 450 -8.06 1.75 6.96
C LEU A 450 -9.25 2.72 6.83
N LYS A 451 -10.28 2.37 6.06
CA LYS A 451 -11.61 2.94 6.30
C LYS A 451 -12.07 2.47 7.69
N PRO A 452 -12.67 3.35 8.53
CA PRO A 452 -13.21 2.93 9.81
C PRO A 452 -14.43 2.04 9.56
N GLU A 453 -14.36 0.78 9.98
CA GLU A 453 -15.57 -0.02 10.16
C GLU A 453 -16.51 0.75 11.09
N LYS A 454 -17.70 1.08 10.58
CA LYS A 454 -18.83 1.48 11.41
C LYS A 454 -19.10 0.32 12.37
N ARG A 455 -18.63 0.44 13.61
CA ARG A 455 -19.14 -0.38 14.72
C ARG A 455 -20.63 -0.08 14.86
N SER A 456 -21.46 -1.01 14.40
CA SER A 456 -22.85 -1.11 14.82
C SER A 456 -22.86 -1.32 16.34
N ALA A 457 -23.28 -0.31 17.09
CA ALA A 457 -23.54 -0.42 18.51
C ALA A 457 -24.71 -1.39 18.72
N SER A 458 -24.43 -2.59 19.22
CA SER A 458 -25.44 -3.48 19.77
C SER A 458 -25.85 -2.95 21.14
N VAL A 459 -27.05 -2.39 21.19
CA VAL A 459 -27.77 -2.03 22.42
C VAL A 459 -28.17 -3.33 23.12
N GLU A 460 -27.58 -3.59 24.28
CA GLU A 460 -28.12 -4.54 25.25
C GLU A 460 -29.36 -3.92 25.90
N GLN A 461 -30.48 -4.61 25.78
CA GLN A 461 -31.74 -4.27 26.42
C GLN A 461 -31.67 -4.65 27.91
N ASN A 462 -31.66 -3.66 28.79
CA ASN A 462 -32.08 -3.82 30.19
C ASN A 462 -33.55 -3.43 30.30
N THR A 463 -34.40 -4.40 30.63
CA THR A 463 -35.81 -4.19 31.01
C THR A 463 -35.94 -3.97 32.51
N GLY A 464 -36.48 -2.80 32.89
CA GLY A 464 -37.37 -2.54 34.04
C GLY A 464 -36.82 -2.71 35.46
N ALA A 465 -37.19 -1.90 36.46
CA ALA A 465 -38.19 -0.86 36.55
C ALA A 465 -37.98 -0.06 37.86
N ASP A 466 -38.36 1.22 37.82
CA ASP A 466 -39.04 2.02 38.85
C ASP A 466 -38.42 2.24 40.25
N VAL A 467 -38.56 3.36 40.97
CA VAL A 467 -39.16 4.70 40.82
C VAL A 467 -38.75 5.51 42.09
N THR A 468 -38.83 6.85 42.05
CA THR A 468 -38.82 7.87 43.14
C THR A 468 -37.49 8.17 43.86
N ALA A 469 -36.85 9.33 43.64
CA ALA A 469 -37.19 10.72 44.01
C ALA A 469 -36.93 11.05 45.49
N ILE A 470 -35.99 11.99 45.73
CA ILE A 470 -36.04 13.16 46.63
C ILE A 470 -34.68 13.87 46.53
N GLY A 471 -34.69 15.17 46.20
CA GLY A 471 -33.50 15.99 46.03
C GLY A 471 -33.06 16.71 47.30
N THR A 472 -31.87 17.33 47.24
CA THR A 472 -31.60 18.66 47.82
C THR A 472 -30.27 19.21 47.28
N ASP A 473 -30.30 20.48 46.91
CA ASP A 473 -29.15 21.33 46.57
C ASP A 473 -28.11 21.40 47.70
N VAL A 474 -26.83 21.69 47.37
CA VAL A 474 -26.06 22.81 47.97
C VAL A 474 -24.78 23.08 47.15
N THR A 475 -24.54 24.37 47.03
CA THR A 475 -23.51 25.20 46.38
C THR A 475 -22.04 24.94 46.76
N GLY A 476 -21.10 25.38 45.90
CA GLY A 476 -19.78 25.87 46.34
C GLY A 476 -18.58 25.70 45.39
N LYS A 477 -18.23 26.77 44.65
CA LYS A 477 -16.91 26.99 44.02
C LYS A 477 -15.81 27.19 45.08
N SER A 478 -14.57 26.73 44.82
CA SER A 478 -13.29 27.49 44.95
C SER A 478 -12.09 26.60 44.53
N VAL A 479 -11.20 26.97 43.59
CA VAL A 479 -9.96 27.79 43.72
C VAL A 479 -8.75 26.97 44.26
N ILE A 480 -7.77 26.54 43.44
CA ILE A 480 -6.47 27.16 42.98
C ILE A 480 -5.23 26.69 43.79
N CYS A 481 -4.13 26.39 43.05
CA CYS A 481 -2.68 26.41 43.37
C CYS A 481 -2.12 25.39 44.39
N GLU A 482 -0.85 24.99 44.40
CA GLU A 482 0.37 25.10 43.55
C GLU A 482 1.41 24.19 44.25
N SER A 483 2.48 23.77 43.56
CA SER A 483 3.67 23.24 44.23
C SER A 483 4.92 23.92 43.69
N THR A 484 5.56 24.71 44.55
CA THR A 484 6.82 25.45 44.40
C THR A 484 8.06 24.55 44.36
N THR A 485 9.04 24.91 43.52
CA THR A 485 10.46 24.53 43.60
C THR A 485 11.31 25.65 44.22
N ARG A 486 12.50 25.32 44.76
CA ARG A 486 13.43 26.25 45.44
C ARG A 486 14.85 26.23 44.83
N VAL A 487 15.13 27.28 44.07
CA VAL A 487 16.32 28.15 43.83
C VAL A 487 17.75 27.80 44.38
N HIS A 488 18.80 27.93 43.53
CA HIS A 488 19.94 28.89 43.54
C HIS A 488 21.16 28.45 42.67
N SER A 489 21.48 29.11 41.52
CA SER A 489 22.52 30.17 41.25
C SER A 489 23.99 29.72 41.30
N GLY A 490 24.95 30.01 40.40
CA GLY A 490 25.03 30.81 39.15
C GLY A 490 26.49 30.89 38.60
N SER A 491 26.67 31.66 37.50
CA SER A 491 27.90 32.28 36.94
C SER A 491 28.76 31.56 35.85
N PHE A 492 29.31 32.38 34.94
CA PHE A 492 29.82 32.14 33.57
C PHE A 492 31.37 32.06 33.43
N HIS A 493 31.89 31.26 32.46
CA HIS A 493 32.73 31.70 31.30
C HIS A 493 33.42 30.53 30.51
N LYS A 494 33.19 30.51 29.18
CA LYS A 494 34.07 30.24 28.00
C LYS A 494 34.87 28.91 27.79
N ALA A 495 34.58 28.30 26.61
CA ALA A 495 35.46 27.70 25.57
C ALA A 495 35.66 26.15 25.42
N SER A 496 35.35 25.69 24.18
CA SER A 496 35.98 24.65 23.33
C SER A 496 35.83 23.11 23.58
N THR A 497 35.13 22.47 22.61
CA THR A 497 35.35 21.17 21.92
C THR A 497 35.47 19.82 22.66
N VAL A 498 34.73 18.83 22.09
CA VAL A 498 34.90 17.35 22.03
C VAL A 498 33.87 16.48 22.78
N THR A 499 33.15 15.66 21.98
CA THR A 499 32.37 14.40 22.21
C THR A 499 31.24 14.31 23.24
N GLY A 500 30.09 13.78 22.78
CA GLY A 500 29.27 12.81 23.54
C GLY A 500 27.78 13.15 23.73
N LEU A 501 26.92 12.30 23.15
CA LEU A 501 25.58 11.83 23.60
C LEU A 501 24.39 12.80 23.82
N ASP A 502 23.25 12.30 23.31
CA ASP A 502 21.86 12.42 23.76
C ASP A 502 21.01 13.69 23.58
N SER A 503 20.01 13.50 22.70
CA SER A 503 18.57 13.83 22.80
C SER A 503 18.07 15.25 23.09
N GLU A 504 17.44 15.79 22.04
CA GLU A 504 16.16 16.53 21.92
C GLU A 504 15.86 17.69 22.90
N ASP A 505 15.85 18.90 22.32
CA ASP A 505 14.72 19.85 22.18
C ASP A 505 13.69 19.88 23.34
N GLU A 506 13.24 21.03 23.84
CA GLU A 506 12.57 22.07 23.05
C GLU A 506 12.20 23.26 24.00
N TYR A 507 12.06 24.49 23.48
CA TYR A 507 10.81 25.28 23.56
C TYR A 507 10.94 26.81 23.40
N LEU A 508 10.19 27.30 22.39
CA LEU A 508 9.28 28.46 22.34
C LEU A 508 9.80 29.90 22.18
N SER A 509 9.42 30.50 21.04
CA SER A 509 8.51 31.66 20.90
C SER A 509 8.49 32.05 19.41
N ALA A 510 7.46 32.60 18.75
CA ALA A 510 6.10 33.00 19.07
C ALA A 510 5.33 33.11 17.72
N ASN A 511 3.99 33.01 17.77
CA ASN A 511 3.05 33.26 16.68
C ASN A 511 2.99 34.76 16.30
N PRO A 512 2.25 35.16 15.23
CA PRO A 512 0.79 35.33 15.37
C PRO A 512 -0.09 35.07 14.10
N ILE A 513 -1.40 34.78 14.36
CA ILE A 513 -2.62 35.32 13.69
C ILE A 513 -2.97 34.76 12.28
N GLU A 514 -4.19 34.36 11.86
CA GLU A 514 -5.59 34.49 12.34
C GLU A 514 -6.58 33.62 11.51
N ASN A 515 -7.78 33.35 12.10
CA ASN A 515 -9.14 33.23 11.48
C ASN A 515 -9.49 32.00 10.59
N SER A 516 -10.72 31.44 10.56
CA SER A 516 -11.96 31.59 11.34
C SER A 516 -13.04 30.59 10.82
N LYS A 517 -13.88 30.08 11.73
CA LYS A 517 -15.34 29.82 11.65
C LYS A 517 -15.93 28.74 10.73
N GLU A 518 -16.57 27.77 11.40
CA GLU A 518 -17.73 27.00 10.93
C GLU A 518 -19.03 27.82 10.99
N ALA A 519 -20.00 27.44 10.14
CA ALA A 519 -21.40 27.80 10.27
C ALA A 519 -22.28 26.53 10.16
N GLN A 520 -23.08 26.28 11.18
CA GLN A 520 -24.26 25.40 11.16
C GLN A 520 -25.50 26.20 10.73
N VAL A 521 -26.51 25.48 10.21
CA VAL A 521 -27.99 25.61 10.37
C VAL A 521 -28.60 24.82 9.20
N GLY A 522 -29.59 23.93 9.29
CA GLY A 522 -30.43 23.44 10.38
C GLY A 522 -31.61 22.66 9.79
N VAL A 523 -32.10 21.67 10.56
CA VAL A 523 -33.53 21.33 10.77
C VAL A 523 -34.38 20.90 9.55
N LYS A 524 -34.88 19.63 9.53
CA LYS A 524 -36.25 19.26 9.99
C LYS A 524 -36.61 17.77 9.77
N MET A 525 -37.42 17.29 10.71
CA MET A 525 -38.05 16.00 10.95
C MET A 525 -39.05 15.54 9.86
N ASN A 526 -39.23 14.22 9.68
CA ASN A 526 -40.49 13.52 10.00
C ASN A 526 -40.43 11.99 9.79
N ASN A 527 -41.29 11.33 10.56
CA ASN A 527 -41.31 9.93 10.95
C ASN A 527 -42.36 9.12 10.16
N GLU A 528 -42.28 7.80 10.30
CA GLU A 528 -43.39 6.81 10.31
C GLU A 528 -44.10 6.43 8.99
N ASN A 529 -43.97 5.17 8.55
CA ASN A 529 -44.85 4.09 9.02
C ASN A 529 -44.52 2.71 8.39
N SER A 530 -44.87 1.69 9.16
CA SER A 530 -44.61 0.25 8.99
C SER A 530 -45.92 -0.47 8.53
N PRO A 531 -46.16 -1.81 8.62
CA PRO A 531 -45.33 -3.02 8.45
C PRO A 531 -46.08 -4.23 7.76
N ARG A 532 -45.43 -5.43 7.77
CA ARG A 532 -45.97 -6.84 7.77
C ARG A 532 -46.53 -7.39 6.44
N THR A 533 -46.22 -8.62 6.00
CA THR A 533 -46.46 -9.93 6.67
C THR A 533 -45.77 -11.10 5.93
N GLY A 534 -45.26 -12.10 6.69
CA GLY A 534 -45.07 -13.58 6.48
C GLY A 534 -44.76 -14.19 5.08
N ALA A 535 -44.24 -15.41 4.93
CA ALA A 535 -43.64 -16.43 5.76
C ALA A 535 -43.04 -17.51 4.82
N HIS A 536 -42.03 -18.25 5.31
CA HIS A 536 -41.55 -19.57 4.87
C HIS A 536 -40.76 -19.77 3.56
N GLY A 537 -39.70 -20.60 3.68
CA GLY A 537 -39.28 -21.53 2.62
C GLY A 537 -37.81 -21.48 2.26
N ALA A 538 -37.02 -22.38 2.83
CA ALA A 538 -35.62 -22.60 2.48
C ALA A 538 -35.46 -23.09 1.04
N TYR A 539 -34.57 -22.46 0.26
CA TYR A 539 -33.81 -23.10 -0.82
C TYR A 539 -32.47 -22.37 -1.03
N VAL A 540 -31.40 -23.16 -1.06
CA VAL A 540 -30.03 -22.78 -1.40
C VAL A 540 -29.97 -22.37 -2.87
N MET A 541 -29.51 -21.15 -3.15
CA MET A 541 -29.08 -20.73 -4.48
C MET A 541 -27.88 -19.79 -4.32
N GLN A 542 -26.74 -20.22 -4.87
CA GLN A 542 -25.53 -19.40 -4.99
C GLN A 542 -25.85 -18.15 -5.80
N SER A 543 -25.79 -16.98 -5.16
CA SER A 543 -25.86 -15.69 -5.84
C SER A 543 -24.47 -15.09 -5.98
N SER A 544 -24.00 -15.09 -7.22
CA SER A 544 -22.96 -14.26 -7.76
C SER A 544 -23.17 -12.79 -7.36
N LEU A 545 -22.18 -12.18 -6.70
CA LEU A 545 -22.08 -10.73 -6.49
C LEU A 545 -20.85 -10.28 -7.28
N GLN A 546 -21.03 -9.86 -8.53
CA GLN A 546 -21.16 -8.45 -8.93
C GLN A 546 -20.05 -7.58 -8.36
N SER A 547 -19.01 -7.45 -9.19
CA SER A 547 -17.92 -6.49 -9.07
C SER A 547 -18.45 -5.06 -9.22
N GLY A 548 -18.65 -4.38 -8.10
CA GLY A 548 -18.65 -2.93 -8.08
C GLY A 548 -17.22 -2.43 -8.26
N GLN A 549 -16.91 -1.87 -9.42
CA GLN A 549 -15.65 -1.18 -9.68
C GLN A 549 -15.61 0.11 -8.84
N GLU A 550 -14.88 0.07 -7.73
CA GLU A 550 -14.37 1.28 -7.10
C GLU A 550 -13.04 1.64 -7.79
N GLU A 551 -12.77 2.94 -7.97
CA GLU A 551 -11.45 3.48 -8.30
C GLU A 551 -10.34 2.79 -7.49
N PRO A 552 -9.07 2.74 -7.95
CA PRO A 552 -8.01 2.11 -7.18
C PRO A 552 -7.79 2.88 -5.87
N GLN A 553 -8.51 2.47 -4.83
CA GLN A 553 -8.26 2.87 -3.46
C GLN A 553 -6.83 2.44 -3.15
N LEU A 554 -6.00 3.40 -2.71
CA LEU A 554 -4.61 3.20 -2.34
C LEU A 554 -4.52 2.22 -1.16
N THR A 555 -4.57 0.93 -1.46
CA THR A 555 -4.28 -0.15 -0.54
C THR A 555 -2.76 -0.21 -0.36
N SER A 556 -2.31 -0.33 0.90
CA SER A 556 -0.88 -0.37 1.21
C SER A 556 -0.40 -1.82 1.23
N ALA A 557 0.71 -2.11 0.54
CA ALA A 557 1.39 -3.40 0.63
C ALA A 557 2.11 -3.61 1.98
N ALA A 558 2.14 -2.58 2.84
CA ALA A 558 2.78 -2.61 4.15
C ALA A 558 2.15 -3.66 5.08
N ILE A 559 3.00 -4.48 5.68
CA ILE A 559 2.61 -5.58 6.57
C ILE A 559 2.75 -5.14 8.03
N SER A 560 1.66 -5.24 8.79
CA SER A 560 1.65 -4.95 10.22
C SER A 560 2.26 -6.09 11.06
N PRO A 561 2.78 -5.79 12.27
CA PRO A 561 3.21 -6.79 13.24
C PRO A 561 2.17 -7.90 13.49
N ASP A 562 0.88 -7.53 13.49
CA ASP A 562 -0.23 -8.43 13.75
C ASP A 562 -0.41 -9.42 12.62
N GLU A 563 -0.28 -8.96 11.37
CA GLU A 563 -0.28 -9.81 10.19
C GLU A 563 0.93 -10.76 10.16
N ILE A 564 2.11 -10.29 10.60
CA ILE A 564 3.29 -11.16 10.75
C ILE A 564 2.99 -12.27 11.77
N TYR A 565 2.40 -11.92 12.92
CA TYR A 565 2.01 -12.92 13.91
C TYR A 565 0.98 -13.92 13.36
N SER A 566 -0.12 -13.44 12.78
CA SER A 566 -1.24 -14.29 12.36
C SER A 566 -0.95 -15.14 11.12
N PHE A 567 -0.14 -14.64 10.18
CA PHE A 567 0.12 -15.33 8.90
C PHE A 567 1.48 -16.01 8.82
N ILE A 568 2.45 -15.62 9.67
CA ILE A 568 3.78 -16.24 9.70
C ILE A 568 3.94 -17.04 11.00
N PHE A 569 4.00 -16.41 12.17
CA PHE A 569 4.44 -17.11 13.39
C PHE A 569 3.45 -18.15 13.91
N SER A 570 2.16 -17.84 13.99
CA SER A 570 1.15 -18.79 14.47
C SER A 570 1.04 -20.02 13.56
N PRO A 571 0.96 -19.89 12.23
CA PRO A 571 0.95 -21.07 11.34
C PRO A 571 2.26 -21.85 11.34
N VAL A 572 3.39 -21.18 11.55
CA VAL A 572 4.69 -21.85 11.63
C VAL A 572 4.82 -22.67 12.92
N ASP A 573 4.33 -22.19 14.07
CA ASP A 573 4.28 -22.99 15.32
C ASP A 573 3.47 -24.27 15.13
N GLU A 574 2.34 -24.19 14.42
CA GLU A 574 1.49 -25.36 14.15
C GLU A 574 2.15 -26.39 13.21
N GLU A 575 2.96 -25.94 12.25
CA GLU A 575 3.61 -26.80 11.26
C GLU A 575 4.99 -27.32 11.68
N MET A 576 5.74 -26.55 12.48
CA MET A 576 7.07 -26.93 12.93
C MET A 576 6.97 -27.90 14.11
N VAL A 577 7.40 -29.14 13.88
CA VAL A 577 7.53 -30.15 14.93
C VAL A 577 8.99 -30.25 15.34
N GLY A 578 9.31 -29.96 16.59
CA GLY A 578 10.66 -30.15 17.14
C GLY A 578 11.12 -29.03 18.09
N ASP A 579 12.44 -28.82 18.13
CA ASP A 579 13.08 -27.83 19.01
C ASP A 579 12.67 -26.38 18.66
N PRO A 580 12.16 -25.61 19.62
CA PRO A 580 11.70 -24.24 19.39
C PRO A 580 12.84 -23.23 19.20
N SER A 581 14.12 -23.60 19.44
CA SER A 581 15.27 -22.68 19.37
C SER A 581 15.26 -21.78 18.15
N TYR A 582 14.99 -22.36 16.98
CA TYR A 582 15.05 -21.66 15.71
C TYR A 582 13.93 -20.63 15.57
N LEU A 583 12.69 -21.02 15.86
CA LEU A 583 11.54 -20.11 15.81
C LEU A 583 11.65 -19.01 16.87
N VAL A 584 12.08 -19.36 18.09
CA VAL A 584 12.33 -18.39 19.15
C VAL A 584 13.40 -17.39 18.71
N ALA A 585 14.52 -17.82 18.15
CA ALA A 585 15.56 -16.93 17.65
C ALA A 585 15.03 -15.95 16.59
N ILE A 586 14.20 -16.41 15.66
CA ILE A 586 13.57 -15.55 14.64
C ILE A 586 12.62 -14.54 15.28
N ILE A 587 11.80 -14.96 16.25
CA ILE A 587 10.90 -14.06 16.96
C ILE A 587 11.70 -13.00 17.75
N ILE A 588 12.83 -13.36 18.35
CA ILE A 588 13.72 -12.40 19.03
C ILE A 588 14.31 -11.39 18.05
N GLU A 589 14.76 -11.83 16.88
CA GLU A 589 15.24 -10.92 15.81
C GLU A 589 14.12 -9.98 15.32
N PHE A 590 12.88 -10.48 15.22
CA PHE A 590 11.72 -9.65 14.92
C PHE A 590 11.47 -8.59 16.02
N LEU A 591 11.48 -8.98 17.30
CA LEU A 591 11.33 -8.06 18.42
C LEU A 591 12.44 -7.00 18.43
N HIS A 592 13.67 -7.41 18.11
CA HIS A 592 14.80 -6.50 18.00
C HIS A 592 14.57 -5.47 16.88
N SER A 593 14.18 -5.92 15.68
CA SER A 593 13.87 -5.03 14.54
C SER A 593 12.69 -4.09 14.86
N ALA A 594 11.63 -4.60 15.49
CA ALA A 594 10.47 -3.78 15.89
C ALA A 594 10.86 -2.70 16.91
N ASN A 595 11.72 -3.03 17.87
CA ASN A 595 12.22 -2.07 18.86
C ASN A 595 13.09 -0.98 18.23
N LEU A 596 13.99 -1.35 17.31
CA LEU A 596 14.80 -0.39 16.55
C LEU A 596 13.94 0.65 15.80
N GLU A 597 12.82 0.21 15.23
CA GLU A 597 11.86 1.07 14.52
C GLU A 597 10.78 1.68 15.43
N LYS A 598 10.86 1.46 16.75
CA LYS A 598 9.89 1.93 17.77
C LYS A 598 8.44 1.50 17.49
N ILE A 599 8.26 0.31 16.92
CA ILE A 599 6.94 -0.28 16.64
C ILE A 599 6.47 -1.08 17.85
N ARG A 600 5.22 -0.83 18.29
CA ARG A 600 4.59 -1.62 19.36
C ARG A 600 4.20 -3.00 18.85
N VAL A 601 4.53 -4.02 19.62
CA VAL A 601 4.20 -5.42 19.34
C VAL A 601 3.09 -5.87 20.28
N LEU A 602 2.10 -6.62 19.76
CA LEU A 602 0.99 -7.10 20.58
C LEU A 602 1.42 -8.19 21.58
N PRO A 603 0.76 -8.28 22.75
CA PRO A 603 1.06 -9.28 23.77
C PRO A 603 1.05 -10.74 23.30
N ASN A 604 0.26 -11.05 22.26
CA ASN A 604 0.12 -12.40 21.72
C ASN A 604 1.45 -13.01 21.26
N LEU A 605 2.39 -12.19 20.77
CA LEU A 605 3.70 -12.70 20.37
C LEU A 605 4.54 -13.13 21.58
N TYR A 606 4.51 -12.37 22.67
CA TYR A 606 5.18 -12.74 23.91
C TYR A 606 4.55 -14.01 24.54
N VAL A 607 3.22 -14.13 24.48
CA VAL A 607 2.50 -15.33 24.89
C VAL A 607 2.97 -16.56 24.11
N LEU A 608 3.16 -16.45 22.79
CA LEU A 608 3.69 -17.53 21.96
C LEU A 608 5.10 -17.95 22.38
N ILE A 609 6.00 -17.01 22.66
CA ILE A 609 7.36 -17.33 23.16
C ILE A 609 7.30 -18.11 24.47
N ILE A 610 6.44 -17.69 25.41
CA ILE A 610 6.25 -18.38 26.70
C ILE A 610 5.77 -19.81 26.46
N GLN A 611 4.77 -19.99 25.60
CA GLN A 611 4.23 -21.31 25.28
C GLN A 611 5.29 -22.22 24.63
N LEU A 612 6.05 -21.70 23.68
CA LEU A 612 7.14 -22.42 23.00
C LEU A 612 8.22 -22.91 23.98
N LEU A 613 8.70 -22.04 24.87
CA LEU A 613 9.75 -22.38 25.84
C LEU A 613 9.24 -23.30 26.93
N ALA A 614 8.03 -23.07 27.45
CA ALA A 614 7.44 -23.88 28.50
C ALA A 614 7.08 -25.31 28.02
N ARG A 615 6.55 -25.46 26.79
CA ARG A 615 6.27 -26.78 26.18
C ARG A 615 7.53 -27.65 26.05
N ASN A 616 8.71 -27.02 25.99
CA ASN A 616 10.01 -27.69 25.86
C ASN A 616 10.84 -27.66 27.15
N GLU A 617 10.23 -27.34 28.30
CA GLU A 617 10.86 -27.31 29.62
C GLU A 617 12.06 -26.34 29.75
N ARG A 618 12.15 -25.32 28.88
CA ARG A 618 13.24 -24.32 28.86
C ARG A 618 12.97 -23.14 29.81
N TYR A 619 12.62 -23.43 31.05
CA TYR A 619 12.22 -22.41 32.04
C TYR A 619 13.35 -21.44 32.43
N ALA A 620 14.61 -21.88 32.40
CA ALA A 620 15.75 -21.02 32.70
C ALA A 620 15.91 -19.87 31.68
N GLU A 621 15.74 -20.17 30.40
CA GLU A 621 15.78 -19.16 29.32
C GLU A 621 14.58 -18.22 29.40
N LEU A 622 13.39 -18.77 29.68
CA LEU A 622 12.19 -17.98 29.92
C LEU A 622 12.40 -16.97 31.06
N GLY A 623 13.02 -17.40 32.15
CA GLY A 623 13.38 -16.52 33.26
C GLY A 623 14.34 -15.39 32.84
N LEU A 624 15.36 -15.70 32.02
CA LEU A 624 16.27 -14.71 31.48
C LEU A 624 15.56 -13.69 30.57
N PHE A 625 14.59 -14.13 29.75
CA PHE A 625 13.86 -13.22 28.86
C PHE A 625 12.99 -12.22 29.63
N VAL A 626 12.39 -12.64 30.74
CA VAL A 626 11.65 -11.73 31.64
C VAL A 626 12.61 -10.78 32.36
N LEU A 627 13.70 -11.29 32.94
CA LEU A 627 14.67 -10.47 33.68
C LEU A 627 15.35 -9.42 32.81
N ASN A 628 15.68 -9.78 31.56
CA ASN A 628 16.31 -8.88 30.60
C ASN A 628 15.31 -7.98 29.85
N LYS A 629 14.02 -7.99 30.22
CA LYS A 629 12.94 -7.19 29.59
C LYS A 629 12.80 -7.41 28.08
N ILE A 630 13.10 -8.63 27.62
CA ILE A 630 12.83 -9.05 26.24
C ILE A 630 11.32 -9.26 26.07
N LEU A 631 10.67 -9.85 27.09
CA LEU A 631 9.21 -9.92 27.17
C LEU A 631 8.69 -8.67 27.88
N GLU A 632 7.89 -7.87 27.18
CA GLU A 632 7.27 -6.70 27.79
C GLU A 632 6.17 -7.12 28.77
N PRO A 633 6.11 -6.49 29.97
CA PRO A 633 5.12 -6.85 30.97
C PRO A 633 3.72 -6.42 30.49
N SER A 634 2.82 -7.39 30.40
CA SER A 634 1.39 -7.18 30.10
C SER A 634 0.55 -8.16 30.91
N LYS A 635 -0.76 -7.91 31.01
CA LYS A 635 -1.68 -8.79 31.74
C LYS A 635 -1.65 -10.20 31.16
N GLU A 636 -1.66 -10.29 29.83
CA GLU A 636 -1.68 -11.54 29.08
C GLU A 636 -0.38 -12.34 29.30
N VAL A 637 0.78 -11.67 29.26
CA VAL A 637 2.10 -12.28 29.54
C VAL A 637 2.15 -12.80 30.98
N ALA A 638 1.69 -12.00 31.95
CA ALA A 638 1.71 -12.41 33.36
C ALA A 638 0.83 -13.64 33.60
N LEU A 639 -0.39 -13.65 33.04
CA LEU A 639 -1.29 -14.80 33.14
C LEU A 639 -0.73 -16.04 32.43
N GLN A 640 -0.12 -15.88 31.27
CA GLN A 640 0.51 -17.00 30.55
C GLN A 640 1.70 -17.59 31.34
N LEU A 641 2.54 -16.76 31.97
CA LEU A 641 3.63 -17.24 32.83
C LEU A 641 3.10 -18.05 34.03
N LEU A 642 1.97 -17.65 34.60
CA LEU A 642 1.33 -18.37 35.70
C LEU A 642 0.76 -19.72 35.26
N GLU A 643 0.15 -19.77 34.09
CA GLU A 643 -0.41 -21.00 33.53
C GLU A 643 0.69 -21.99 33.11
N SER A 644 1.69 -21.50 32.38
CA SER A 644 2.85 -22.30 31.95
C SER A 644 3.76 -22.70 33.12
N GLY A 645 3.80 -21.90 34.19
CA GLY A 645 4.58 -22.15 35.40
C GLY A 645 3.93 -23.09 36.42
N ARG A 646 2.83 -23.80 36.09
CA ARG A 646 2.22 -24.77 37.03
C ARG A 646 3.20 -25.84 37.51
N GLN A 647 4.17 -26.20 36.68
CA GLN A 647 5.20 -27.21 36.98
C GLN A 647 6.54 -26.60 37.45
N ASP A 648 6.73 -25.29 37.30
CA ASP A 648 7.95 -24.58 37.71
C ASP A 648 7.63 -23.37 38.60
N ALA A 649 7.98 -23.48 39.89
CA ALA A 649 7.72 -22.46 40.89
C ALA A 649 8.43 -21.12 40.58
N GLN A 650 9.59 -21.15 39.92
CA GLN A 650 10.34 -19.92 39.59
C GLN A 650 9.61 -19.12 38.51
N THR A 651 9.20 -19.78 37.41
CA THR A 651 8.39 -19.15 36.35
C THR A 651 7.07 -18.63 36.88
N ARG A 652 6.41 -19.39 37.76
CA ARG A 652 5.16 -18.95 38.39
C ARG A 652 5.34 -17.69 39.25
N LYS A 653 6.45 -17.62 40.00
CA LYS A 653 6.80 -16.44 40.78
C LYS A 653 7.02 -15.21 39.88
N LEU A 654 7.66 -15.36 38.72
CA LEU A 654 7.84 -14.26 37.76
C LEU A 654 6.50 -13.70 37.28
N GLY A 655 5.51 -14.56 37.01
CA GLY A 655 4.15 -14.12 36.65
C GLY A 655 3.46 -13.34 37.78
N LEU A 656 3.57 -13.81 39.03
CA LEU A 656 3.06 -13.11 40.22
C LEU A 656 3.74 -11.75 40.43
N ASP A 657 5.07 -11.71 40.31
CA ASP A 657 5.85 -10.48 40.43
C ASP A 657 5.48 -9.48 39.32
N MET A 658 5.20 -9.95 38.10
CA MET A 658 4.76 -9.13 36.98
C MET A 658 3.36 -8.53 37.21
N LEU A 659 2.39 -9.29 37.74
CA LEU A 659 1.07 -8.74 38.11
C LEU A 659 1.20 -7.63 39.16
N ARG A 660 2.09 -7.81 40.14
CA ARG A 660 2.38 -6.77 41.14
C ARG A 660 3.03 -5.54 40.49
N GLN A 661 3.96 -5.73 39.56
CA GLN A 661 4.60 -4.63 38.83
C GLN A 661 3.58 -3.82 38.00
N LEU A 662 2.61 -4.49 37.38
CA LEU A 662 1.57 -3.87 36.56
C LEU A 662 0.44 -3.22 37.38
N GLY A 663 0.44 -3.37 38.71
CA GLY A 663 -0.63 -2.87 39.58
C GLY A 663 -1.95 -3.66 39.44
N LEU A 664 -1.90 -4.87 38.87
CA LEU A 664 -3.06 -5.76 38.73
C LEU A 664 -3.34 -6.50 40.05
N HIS A 665 -3.62 -5.71 41.09
CA HIS A 665 -3.73 -6.19 42.46
C HIS A 665 -4.91 -7.15 42.68
N HIS A 666 -6.02 -6.97 41.95
CA HIS A 666 -7.17 -7.87 42.00
C HIS A 666 -6.80 -9.28 41.53
N ASP A 667 -6.24 -9.39 40.33
CA ASP A 667 -5.84 -10.67 39.73
C ASP A 667 -4.78 -11.36 40.60
N TYR A 668 -3.81 -10.60 41.13
CA TYR A 668 -2.79 -11.11 42.05
C TYR A 668 -3.38 -11.71 43.34
N VAL A 669 -4.32 -11.00 43.96
CA VAL A 669 -5.00 -11.46 45.18
C VAL A 669 -5.82 -12.73 44.91
N LEU A 670 -6.54 -12.79 43.79
CA LEU A 670 -7.32 -13.96 43.41
C LEU A 670 -6.44 -15.20 43.25
N LEU A 671 -5.27 -15.07 42.63
CA LEU A 671 -4.33 -16.16 42.44
C LEU A 671 -3.71 -16.63 43.76
N LEU A 672 -3.34 -15.73 44.68
CA LEU A 672 -2.85 -16.10 46.00
C LEU A 672 -3.87 -16.94 46.80
N VAL A 673 -5.16 -16.61 46.67
CA VAL A 673 -6.24 -17.38 47.32
C VAL A 673 -6.35 -18.78 46.70
N GLN A 674 -6.29 -18.87 45.37
CA GLN A 674 -6.30 -20.16 44.67
C GLN A 674 -5.11 -21.04 45.05
N ASP A 675 -3.95 -20.45 45.33
CA ASP A 675 -2.75 -21.15 45.80
C ASP A 675 -2.76 -21.48 47.30
N GLY A 676 -3.84 -21.13 48.01
CA GLY A 676 -4.01 -21.41 49.44
C GLY A 676 -3.39 -20.36 50.37
N TYR A 677 -2.75 -19.31 49.85
CA TYR A 677 -2.15 -18.22 50.63
C TYR A 677 -3.15 -17.10 50.95
N TYR A 678 -4.37 -17.46 51.35
CA TYR A 678 -5.47 -16.49 51.55
C TYR A 678 -5.19 -15.46 52.66
N LEU A 679 -4.40 -15.78 53.69
CA LEU A 679 -4.00 -14.82 54.74
C LEU A 679 -3.02 -13.75 54.22
N GLU A 680 -2.08 -14.15 53.37
CA GLU A 680 -1.18 -13.22 52.70
C GLU A 680 -1.96 -12.34 51.72
N ALA A 681 -2.91 -12.93 50.99
CA ALA A 681 -3.82 -12.22 50.12
C ALA A 681 -4.62 -11.15 50.88
N LEU A 682 -5.14 -11.43 52.09
CA LEU A 682 -5.83 -10.44 52.93
C LEU A 682 -4.92 -9.28 53.37
N ARG A 683 -3.68 -9.59 53.77
CA ARG A 683 -2.69 -8.57 54.15
C ARG A 683 -2.37 -7.66 52.96
N TYR A 684 -2.17 -8.25 51.79
CA TYR A 684 -1.91 -7.53 50.55
C TYR A 684 -3.09 -6.64 50.15
N SER A 685 -4.32 -7.19 50.22
CA SER A 685 -5.57 -6.49 49.93
C SER A 685 -5.75 -5.25 50.81
N ARG A 686 -5.42 -5.36 52.11
CA ARG A 686 -5.43 -4.23 53.04
C ARG A 686 -4.40 -3.16 52.68
N LYS A 687 -3.19 -3.58 52.30
CA LYS A 687 -2.08 -2.68 51.97
C LYS A 687 -2.38 -1.86 50.71
N TYR A 688 -2.94 -2.49 49.67
CA TYR A 688 -3.23 -1.86 48.38
C TYR A 688 -4.71 -1.45 48.21
N LYS A 689 -5.53 -1.59 49.26
CA LYS A 689 -6.96 -1.23 49.30
C LYS A 689 -7.76 -1.80 48.11
N VAL A 690 -7.59 -3.09 47.84
CA VAL A 690 -8.31 -3.79 46.77
C VAL A 690 -9.71 -4.17 47.27
N ASP A 691 -10.75 -3.46 46.84
CA ASP A 691 -12.14 -3.65 47.29
C ASP A 691 -12.97 -4.59 46.40
N THR A 692 -12.47 -4.92 45.20
CA THR A 692 -13.11 -5.78 44.19
C THR A 692 -13.10 -7.28 44.52
N ILE A 693 -12.70 -7.65 45.74
CA ILE A 693 -12.45 -9.04 46.15
C ILE A 693 -13.76 -9.72 46.54
N ARG A 694 -13.97 -10.97 46.09
CA ARG A 694 -15.13 -11.79 46.50
C ARG A 694 -14.88 -12.47 47.86
N PRO A 695 -15.62 -12.13 48.93
CA PRO A 695 -15.42 -12.70 50.27
C PRO A 695 -15.64 -14.21 50.35
N SER A 696 -16.59 -14.75 49.57
CA SER A 696 -16.89 -16.19 49.48
C SER A 696 -15.65 -17.03 49.25
N LEU A 697 -14.77 -16.63 48.32
CA LEU A 697 -13.56 -17.41 47.99
C LEU A 697 -12.60 -17.55 49.18
N PHE A 698 -12.50 -16.53 50.02
CA PHE A 698 -11.63 -16.53 51.20
C PHE A 698 -12.25 -17.30 52.36
N LEU A 699 -13.58 -17.20 52.52
CA LEU A 699 -14.33 -17.92 53.55
C LEU A 699 -14.38 -19.42 53.24
N GLU A 700 -14.53 -19.79 51.97
CA GLU A 700 -14.40 -21.17 51.49
C GLU A 700 -12.99 -21.70 51.76
N ALA A 701 -11.95 -20.96 51.38
CA ALA A 701 -10.57 -21.37 51.64
C ALA A 701 -10.27 -21.54 53.13
N ALA A 702 -10.76 -20.62 53.98
CA ALA A 702 -10.61 -20.70 55.43
C ALA A 702 -11.39 -21.88 56.03
N PHE A 703 -12.61 -22.14 55.54
CA PHE A 703 -13.40 -23.29 55.96
C PHE A 703 -12.72 -24.62 55.59
N VAL A 704 -12.18 -24.74 54.37
CA VAL A 704 -11.43 -25.93 53.93
C VAL A 704 -10.18 -26.17 54.79
N SER A 705 -9.56 -25.13 55.34
CA SER A 705 -8.42 -25.28 56.26
C SER A 705 -8.78 -25.87 57.64
N ASN A 706 -10.08 -26.03 57.95
CA ASN A 706 -10.63 -26.60 59.18
C ASN A 706 -10.14 -25.93 60.48
N ASP A 707 -9.65 -24.69 60.40
CA ASP A 707 -9.22 -23.89 61.55
C ASP A 707 -10.27 -22.82 61.87
N SER A 708 -10.90 -22.93 63.04
CA SER A 708 -11.92 -21.98 63.49
C SER A 708 -11.36 -20.57 63.71
N GLN A 709 -10.08 -20.44 64.05
CA GLN A 709 -9.43 -19.15 64.24
C GLN A 709 -9.22 -18.42 62.91
N HIS A 710 -8.84 -19.15 61.86
CA HIS A 710 -8.70 -18.58 60.52
C HIS A 710 -10.05 -18.12 59.96
N LEU A 711 -11.11 -18.92 60.11
CA LEU A 711 -12.45 -18.55 59.65
C LEU A 711 -12.98 -17.30 60.39
N ALA A 712 -12.78 -17.22 61.72
CA ALA A 712 -13.13 -16.04 62.51
C ALA A 712 -12.35 -14.78 62.07
N ALA A 713 -11.04 -14.93 61.81
CA ALA A 713 -10.19 -13.83 61.38
C ALA A 713 -10.59 -13.27 60.00
N VAL A 714 -10.93 -14.15 59.05
CA VAL A 714 -11.39 -13.78 57.71
C VAL A 714 -12.76 -13.09 57.77
N LEU A 715 -13.70 -13.62 58.57
CA LEU A 715 -15.01 -12.99 58.79
C LEU A 715 -14.89 -11.58 59.37
N ARG A 716 -14.02 -11.40 60.37
CA ARG A 716 -13.75 -10.08 60.96
C ARG A 716 -13.11 -9.14 59.95
N PHE A 717 -12.15 -9.62 59.17
CA PHE A 717 -11.50 -8.81 58.14
C PHE A 717 -12.51 -8.22 57.15
N PHE A 718 -13.37 -9.04 56.53
CA PHE A 718 -14.34 -8.52 55.54
C PHE A 718 -15.42 -7.66 56.17
N THR A 719 -15.74 -7.89 57.44
CA THR A 719 -16.65 -7.06 58.22
C THR A 719 -16.13 -5.63 58.39
N ASP A 720 -14.81 -5.49 58.56
CA ASP A 720 -14.13 -4.20 58.74
C ASP A 720 -13.71 -3.56 57.41
N PHE A 721 -13.40 -4.40 56.41
CA PHE A 721 -12.80 -3.97 55.15
C PHE A 721 -13.83 -3.67 54.04
N LEU A 722 -14.98 -4.36 54.02
CA LEU A 722 -16.05 -4.13 53.03
C LEU A 722 -17.32 -3.56 53.71
N PRO A 723 -17.76 -2.35 53.36
CA PRO A 723 -18.98 -1.78 53.91
C PRO A 723 -20.20 -2.61 53.46
N GLY A 724 -21.02 -3.05 54.42
CA GLY A 724 -22.24 -3.81 54.16
C GLY A 724 -22.09 -5.34 54.12
N PHE A 725 -20.88 -5.88 54.27
CA PHE A 725 -20.66 -7.34 54.27
C PHE A 725 -21.47 -8.08 55.34
N LYS A 726 -21.70 -7.48 56.51
CA LYS A 726 -22.53 -8.05 57.60
C LYS A 726 -23.95 -8.45 57.16
N ASN A 727 -24.51 -7.76 56.16
CA ASN A 727 -25.89 -7.95 55.70
C ASN A 727 -25.99 -8.99 54.58
N THR A 728 -24.87 -9.61 54.17
CA THR A 728 -24.85 -10.61 53.11
C THR A 728 -25.26 -11.99 53.62
N SER A 729 -25.86 -12.79 52.74
CA SER A 729 -26.19 -14.19 53.04
C SER A 729 -24.95 -15.04 53.33
N GLU A 730 -23.81 -14.70 52.70
CA GLU A 730 -22.51 -15.33 52.90
C GLU A 730 -22.02 -15.16 54.35
N HIS A 731 -22.05 -13.93 54.88
CA HIS A 731 -21.69 -13.67 56.28
C HIS A 731 -22.51 -14.51 57.25
N ASN A 732 -23.84 -14.55 57.09
CA ASN A 732 -24.74 -15.31 57.94
C ASN A 732 -24.55 -16.83 57.84
N ARG A 733 -24.11 -17.33 56.69
CA ARG A 733 -23.80 -18.76 56.48
C ARG A 733 -22.53 -19.15 57.21
N TYR A 734 -21.41 -18.45 56.96
CA TYR A 734 -20.12 -18.78 57.57
C TYR A 734 -20.05 -18.46 59.06
N TYR A 735 -20.81 -17.47 59.54
CA TYR A 735 -20.95 -17.18 60.96
C TYR A 735 -21.64 -18.32 61.73
N ARG A 736 -22.68 -18.94 61.15
CA ARG A 736 -23.32 -20.14 61.72
C ARG A 736 -22.35 -21.33 61.75
N ILE A 737 -21.66 -21.58 60.64
CA ILE A 737 -20.64 -22.64 60.54
C ILE A 737 -19.54 -22.45 61.59
N LEU A 738 -19.07 -21.22 61.81
CA LEU A 738 -18.06 -20.93 62.85
C LEU A 738 -18.56 -21.27 64.26
N ASN A 739 -19.82 -20.98 64.58
CA ASN A 739 -20.40 -21.31 65.88
C ASN A 739 -20.53 -22.83 66.08
N GLU A 740 -20.89 -23.58 65.04
CA GLU A 740 -20.93 -25.03 65.07
C GLU A 740 -19.52 -25.62 65.29
N MET A 741 -18.49 -25.13 64.58
CA MET A 741 -17.10 -25.57 64.78
C MET A 741 -16.59 -25.32 66.20
N ASN A 742 -16.90 -24.16 66.78
CA ASN A 742 -16.50 -23.83 68.16
C ASN A 742 -17.24 -24.67 69.21
N SER A 743 -18.50 -25.06 68.94
CA SER A 743 -19.27 -25.96 69.80
C SER A 743 -18.78 -27.42 69.76
N ALA A 744 -18.20 -27.86 68.65
CA ALA A 744 -17.62 -29.21 68.51
C ALA A 744 -16.24 -29.37 69.16
N LEU A 745 -15.49 -28.26 69.35
CA LEU A 745 -14.19 -28.21 70.06
C LEU A 745 -14.33 -28.14 71.59
N THR A 746 -15.54 -27.92 72.10
CA THR A 746 -15.85 -27.74 73.53
C THR A 746 -16.49 -28.97 74.19
N VAL A 747 -16.48 -30.11 73.48
CA VAL A 747 -16.79 -31.46 73.99
C VAL A 747 -15.52 -32.30 73.91
#